data_AF-A0A1V2QEW4-F1
#
_entry.id   AF-A0A1V2QEW4-F1
#
_cell.length_a   1.000
_cell.length_b   1.000
_cell.length_c   1.000
_cell.angle_alpha   90.00
_cell.angle_beta   90.00
_cell.angle_gamma   90.00
#
_symmetry.space_group_name_H-M   'P 1'
#
loop_
_entity.id
_entity.type
_entity.pdbx_description
1 polymer ?
#
loop_
_entity_poly.entity_id
_entity_poly.type
_entity_poly.pdbx_seq_one_letter_code
_entity_poly.pdbx_strand_id
1 'polypeptide(L)'
;MPRLERPLVEEDTPVLKFAGDLRRLRRVAGLPSYRELGRLANYSPAALSEAVAGRRLPSLAVTKAFVRACGGDVEQWTARWRELAAEGPDHGDAPYVGLAAYQVGDADRFFGREAEVGRLLAMVRERPFVGVFGASGAGKSSLLRAGLAAQWGEHVVITPGPDPITELAAALADHRSAVDVRAELAADPEHLRVLLRQTADDLLLVVDQFEEVFTLCQEADRRWLVRALTHAAGAARVVIGVRADFYGHCARHPELLDALHRSQSLVGPMSAEQLRRAVIEPAARRGASLENALVARLIADVAGQQGALPLASHVLVETWRRRRGTVLTLAGYEDAGGVEHALARTAEQVYDALAEPDKQAARQVFQRLVAPGDGTEDTRRRVARAELDAGDALLDRLATARLVTLDRDTVELTHEALLRAWPRLVGWLAEDRDALRAHRRLTSAADAWRAHDRDPDALYRGVHLDQARRLAPRLNGAEREFVDAGLAAERDREVLRRRGVRRLRRLVACLAALVVLLACTAVYAVTAQRAATRERNEALSLRAADAALGLLARPRDAAALALAAHRVAPTTEARDALLFARAAGAATTLGDGYARVPGGVAVTHELDPGSSGITYRLWVGDGPDRRRAGGMVLPPDSFLNLLSADERTALVVVRPDEFELWDLGDPDAPRRTATMAGWPFPQGIDAAGTLMAAVEDGAAVHWRPGDTTRTRLPGDGVENVVPLDDGTGVVLARRDGDRRDVEVRSLDGRATPVLSRSARLALVTGPGDRLAVSDLDGARLTVLDVAGEPRTLLEADAIPAEAGVEFSRDGQTVTAVHRDSVWLWDLTGGREPLSLRVSGVEFSTARYEPADGELLLLESRGGALWRLAVDVDRVVREVCADPADVDWAAHFPGVSERPLCP
;
A
#
# COMPACT_ATOMS: atom_id res chain seq x y z
N MET A 1 47.49 -14.46 -31.94
CA MET A 1 48.95 -14.29 -31.72
C MET A 1 49.26 -14.44 -30.22
N PRO A 2 50.26 -15.23 -29.81
CA PRO A 2 50.68 -15.28 -28.41
C PRO A 2 51.29 -13.93 -28.01
N ARG A 3 50.96 -13.41 -26.81
CA ARG A 3 51.63 -12.23 -26.24
C ARG A 3 53.14 -12.50 -26.16
N LEU A 4 53.95 -11.68 -26.83
CA LEU A 4 55.40 -11.73 -26.74
C LEU A 4 55.86 -11.47 -25.30
N GLU A 5 56.81 -12.27 -24.81
CA GLU A 5 57.42 -12.08 -23.50
C GLU A 5 58.14 -10.72 -23.43
N ARG A 6 58.02 -10.00 -22.30
CA ARG A 6 58.80 -8.77 -22.09
C ARG A 6 60.30 -9.11 -22.01
N PRO A 7 61.19 -8.28 -22.59
CA PRO A 7 62.64 -8.47 -22.46
C PRO A 7 63.06 -8.48 -20.98
N LEU A 8 64.04 -9.32 -20.63
CA LEU A 8 64.72 -9.23 -19.34
C LEU A 8 65.66 -8.01 -19.40
N VAL A 9 65.63 -7.15 -18.38
CA VAL A 9 66.46 -5.92 -18.30
C VAL A 9 67.94 -6.30 -18.08
N GLU A 10 68.88 -5.54 -18.64
CA GLU A 10 70.35 -5.78 -18.64
C GLU A 10 71.04 -5.64 -17.26
N GLU A 11 70.43 -6.08 -16.16
CA GLU A 11 71.10 -6.21 -14.86
C GLU A 11 71.55 -7.67 -14.63
N ASP A 12 72.83 -7.85 -14.30
CA ASP A 12 73.53 -9.14 -14.38
C ASP A 12 73.37 -10.00 -13.10
N THR A 13 72.16 -10.07 -12.52
CA THR A 13 71.92 -10.82 -11.27
C THR A 13 71.87 -12.34 -11.53
N PRO A 14 72.33 -13.19 -10.59
CA PRO A 14 72.26 -14.64 -10.72
C PRO A 14 70.84 -15.17 -11.01
N VAL A 15 69.82 -14.55 -10.40
CA VAL A 15 68.40 -14.91 -10.59
C VAL A 15 67.88 -14.52 -11.98
N LEU A 16 68.31 -13.38 -12.53
CA LEU A 16 67.97 -12.96 -13.90
C LEU A 16 68.62 -13.89 -14.94
N LYS A 17 69.88 -14.29 -14.72
CA LYS A 17 70.58 -15.29 -15.56
C LYS A 17 69.86 -16.64 -15.53
N PHE A 18 69.47 -17.10 -14.33
CA PHE A 18 68.73 -18.35 -14.16
C PHE A 18 67.38 -18.34 -14.89
N ALA A 19 66.62 -17.24 -14.78
CA ALA A 19 65.35 -17.07 -15.52
C ALA A 19 65.55 -16.97 -17.04
N GLY A 20 66.61 -16.29 -17.49
CA GLY A 20 67.01 -16.23 -18.89
C GLY A 20 67.36 -17.60 -19.48
N ASP A 21 68.02 -18.45 -18.71
CA ASP A 21 68.34 -19.82 -19.09
C ASP A 21 67.09 -20.70 -19.14
N LEU A 22 66.12 -20.54 -18.23
CA LEU A 22 64.83 -21.23 -18.31
C LEU A 22 64.03 -20.83 -19.56
N ARG A 23 64.07 -19.55 -19.98
CA ARG A 23 63.50 -19.11 -21.27
C ARG A 23 64.22 -19.72 -22.47
N ARG A 24 65.53 -19.94 -22.35
CA ARG A 24 66.34 -20.61 -23.37
C ARG A 24 65.96 -22.09 -23.47
N LEU A 25 65.79 -22.77 -22.34
CA LEU A 25 65.32 -24.16 -22.27
C LEU A 25 63.94 -24.31 -22.93
N ARG A 26 63.01 -23.39 -22.64
CA ARG A 26 61.68 -23.35 -23.30
C ARG A 26 61.77 -23.12 -24.81
N ARG A 27 62.74 -22.33 -25.28
CA ARG A 27 63.00 -22.12 -26.71
C ARG A 27 63.49 -23.39 -27.39
N VAL A 28 64.43 -24.11 -26.77
CA VAL A 28 64.94 -25.40 -27.26
C VAL A 28 63.83 -26.45 -27.33
N ALA A 29 62.90 -26.43 -26.37
CA ALA A 29 61.73 -27.33 -26.34
C ALA A 29 60.61 -27.00 -27.36
N GLY A 30 60.85 -26.09 -28.32
CA GLY A 30 59.88 -25.75 -29.37
C GLY A 30 58.87 -24.64 -29.01
N LEU A 31 59.17 -23.82 -27.99
CA LEU A 31 58.34 -22.69 -27.55
C LEU A 31 56.88 -23.08 -27.17
N PRO A 32 56.63 -24.15 -26.41
CA PRO A 32 55.29 -24.53 -25.99
C PRO A 32 54.62 -23.37 -25.24
N SER A 33 53.35 -23.09 -25.50
CA SER A 33 52.61 -22.03 -24.81
C SER A 33 52.56 -22.31 -23.30
N TYR A 34 52.45 -21.27 -22.47
CA TYR A 34 52.34 -21.48 -21.01
C TYR A 34 51.08 -22.27 -20.61
N ARG A 35 50.05 -22.31 -21.47
CA ARG A 35 48.89 -23.20 -21.29
C ARG A 35 49.22 -24.67 -21.54
N GLU A 36 50.03 -24.96 -22.56
CA GLU A 36 50.51 -26.33 -22.84
C GLU A 36 51.49 -26.78 -21.77
N LEU A 37 52.44 -25.93 -21.37
CA LEU A 37 53.33 -26.21 -20.24
C LEU A 37 52.57 -26.40 -18.94
N GLY A 38 51.49 -25.64 -18.71
CA GLY A 38 50.65 -25.81 -17.53
C GLY A 38 50.00 -27.19 -17.46
N ARG A 39 49.60 -27.75 -18.61
CA ARG A 39 49.06 -29.10 -18.72
C ARG A 39 50.11 -30.18 -18.46
N LEU A 40 51.34 -29.98 -18.93
CA LEU A 40 52.44 -30.95 -18.80
C LEU A 40 53.13 -30.91 -17.44
N ALA A 41 53.26 -29.72 -16.83
CA ALA A 41 53.90 -29.51 -15.55
C ALA A 41 52.92 -29.62 -14.36
N ASN A 42 51.61 -29.63 -14.63
CA ASN A 42 50.54 -29.57 -13.62
C ASN A 42 50.60 -28.29 -12.75
N TYR A 43 50.95 -27.15 -13.37
CA TYR A 43 51.03 -25.83 -12.75
C TYR A 43 50.23 -24.79 -13.56
N SER A 44 49.81 -23.70 -12.92
CA SER A 44 49.07 -22.66 -13.63
C SER A 44 49.94 -21.96 -14.68
N PRO A 45 49.37 -21.53 -15.83
CA PRO A 45 50.12 -20.77 -16.84
C PRO A 45 50.74 -19.48 -16.30
N ALA A 46 50.11 -18.87 -15.28
CA ALA A 46 50.64 -17.70 -14.59
C ALA A 46 51.90 -18.02 -13.78
N ALA A 47 51.91 -19.12 -13.02
CA ALA A 47 53.07 -19.54 -12.23
C ALA A 47 54.28 -19.88 -13.10
N LEU A 48 54.07 -20.53 -14.25
CA LEU A 48 55.13 -20.87 -15.20
C LEU A 48 55.65 -19.64 -15.96
N SER A 49 54.78 -18.67 -16.24
CA SER A 49 55.19 -17.37 -16.80
C SER A 49 55.96 -16.54 -15.79
N GLU A 50 55.62 -16.64 -14.51
CA GLU A 50 56.33 -15.95 -13.43
C GLU A 50 57.70 -16.57 -13.14
N ALA A 51 57.81 -17.90 -13.22
CA ALA A 51 59.06 -18.64 -13.00
C ALA A 51 60.21 -18.20 -13.92
N VAL A 52 59.87 -17.70 -15.11
CA VAL A 52 60.83 -17.20 -16.10
C VAL A 52 60.83 -15.67 -16.22
N ALA A 53 60.16 -14.96 -15.31
CA ALA A 53 60.10 -13.50 -15.31
C ALA A 53 61.33 -12.84 -14.69
N GLY A 54 62.15 -13.58 -13.92
CA GLY A 54 63.41 -13.10 -13.35
C GLY A 54 63.26 -12.13 -12.17
N ARG A 55 62.07 -11.99 -11.58
CA ARG A 55 61.83 -11.10 -10.43
C ARG A 55 62.15 -11.73 -9.07
N ARG A 56 62.10 -13.06 -8.99
CA ARG A 56 62.42 -13.87 -7.80
C ARG A 56 62.85 -15.26 -8.24
N LEU A 57 63.64 -15.94 -7.42
CA LEU A 57 64.02 -17.34 -7.67
C LEU A 57 62.74 -18.21 -7.60
N PRO A 58 62.36 -18.94 -8.67
CA PRO A 58 61.20 -19.83 -8.63
C PRO A 58 61.40 -20.94 -7.61
N SER A 59 60.33 -21.53 -7.07
CA SER A 59 60.48 -22.65 -6.14
C SER A 59 61.15 -23.85 -6.83
N LEU A 60 61.86 -24.67 -6.06
CA LEU A 60 62.51 -25.86 -6.61
C LEU A 60 61.49 -26.80 -7.28
N ALA A 61 60.27 -26.91 -6.72
CA ALA A 61 59.20 -27.71 -7.29
C ALA A 61 58.74 -27.19 -8.67
N VAL A 62 58.56 -25.87 -8.81
CA VAL A 62 58.20 -25.24 -10.09
C VAL A 62 59.34 -25.35 -11.09
N THR A 63 60.58 -25.17 -10.65
CA THR A 63 61.79 -25.33 -11.49
C THR A 63 61.89 -26.76 -12.02
N LYS A 64 61.79 -27.77 -11.15
CA LYS A 64 61.83 -29.18 -11.55
C LYS A 64 60.70 -29.54 -12.52
N ALA A 65 59.49 -29.03 -12.27
CA ALA A 65 58.34 -29.29 -13.13
C ALA A 65 58.44 -28.58 -14.48
N PHE A 66 58.93 -27.33 -14.51
CA PHE A 66 59.18 -26.58 -15.73
C PHE A 66 60.27 -27.24 -16.58
N VAL A 67 61.38 -27.63 -15.96
CA VAL A 67 62.51 -28.31 -16.62
C VAL A 67 62.07 -29.67 -17.17
N ARG A 68 61.31 -30.45 -16.39
CA ARG A 68 60.76 -31.74 -16.84
C ARG A 68 59.79 -31.57 -18.01
N ALA A 69 58.91 -30.56 -17.96
CA ALA A 69 57.96 -30.28 -19.04
C ALA A 69 58.64 -29.75 -20.32
N CYS A 70 59.84 -29.18 -20.21
CA CYS A 70 60.68 -28.77 -21.34
C CYS A 70 61.73 -29.81 -21.75
N GLY A 71 61.73 -31.02 -21.14
CA GLY A 71 62.67 -32.09 -21.48
C GLY A 71 64.13 -31.86 -21.06
N GLY A 72 64.38 -31.00 -20.07
CA GLY A 72 65.72 -30.75 -19.52
C GLY A 72 66.10 -31.69 -18.38
N ASP A 73 67.39 -31.72 -18.04
CA ASP A 73 67.95 -32.54 -16.96
C ASP A 73 67.55 -31.99 -15.57
N VAL A 74 66.65 -32.68 -14.89
CA VAL A 74 66.11 -32.23 -13.60
C VAL A 74 67.19 -32.18 -12.51
N GLU A 75 68.19 -33.05 -12.54
CA GLU A 75 69.24 -33.08 -11.52
C GLU A 75 70.22 -31.93 -11.68
N GLN A 76 70.68 -31.68 -12.92
CA GLN A 76 71.54 -30.54 -13.23
C GLN A 76 70.89 -29.20 -12.83
N TRP A 77 69.61 -29.03 -13.16
CA TRP A 77 68.88 -27.82 -12.82
C TRP A 77 68.54 -27.70 -11.32
N THR A 78 68.43 -28.83 -10.63
CA THR A 78 68.29 -28.87 -9.16
C THR A 78 69.59 -28.47 -8.48
N ALA A 79 70.74 -28.89 -8.99
CA ALA A 79 72.05 -28.49 -8.48
C ALA A 79 72.26 -26.98 -8.64
N ARG A 80 72.03 -26.44 -9.85
CA ARG A 80 72.10 -24.99 -10.10
C ARG A 80 71.13 -24.19 -9.24
N TRP A 81 69.91 -24.69 -9.04
CA TRP A 81 68.94 -24.07 -8.16
C TRP A 81 69.42 -24.06 -6.70
N ARG A 82 70.02 -25.15 -6.22
CA ARG A 82 70.56 -25.27 -4.87
C ARG A 82 71.77 -24.36 -4.65
N GLU A 83 72.65 -24.22 -5.64
CA GLU A 83 73.74 -23.25 -5.60
C GLU A 83 73.20 -21.81 -5.46
N LEU A 84 72.21 -21.44 -6.27
CA LEU A 84 71.52 -20.15 -6.20
C LEU A 84 70.70 -19.94 -4.91
N ALA A 85 70.20 -21.02 -4.30
CA ALA A 85 69.42 -20.96 -3.05
C ALA A 85 70.32 -20.96 -1.80
N ALA A 86 71.51 -21.55 -1.87
CA ALA A 86 72.53 -21.49 -0.83
C ALA A 86 73.13 -20.08 -0.71
N GLU A 87 73.17 -19.33 -1.81
CA GLU A 87 73.43 -17.89 -1.85
C GLU A 87 72.17 -17.07 -1.50
N GLY A 88 71.56 -17.34 -0.34
CA GLY A 88 70.46 -16.52 0.19
C GLY A 88 70.86 -15.04 0.32
N PRO A 89 69.89 -14.11 0.49
CA PRO A 89 70.19 -12.69 0.63
C PRO A 89 71.09 -12.46 1.85
N ASP A 90 72.34 -12.11 1.56
CA ASP A 90 73.42 -11.88 2.51
C ASP A 90 72.99 -10.88 3.61
N HIS A 91 72.92 -11.34 4.86
CA HIS A 91 72.89 -10.47 6.06
C HIS A 91 74.29 -10.40 6.70
N GLY A 92 75.34 -10.77 5.94
CA GLY A 92 76.54 -11.51 6.31
C GLY A 92 77.48 -11.02 7.40
N ASP A 93 77.13 -10.01 8.19
CA ASP A 93 78.03 -9.54 9.25
C ASP A 93 77.35 -9.05 10.55
N ALA A 94 76.02 -9.11 10.65
CA ALA A 94 75.34 -8.69 11.87
C ALA A 94 75.45 -9.78 12.97
N PRO A 95 75.84 -9.42 14.21
CA PRO A 95 75.95 -10.37 15.32
C PRO A 95 74.59 -10.80 15.91
N TYR A 96 73.48 -10.38 15.30
CA TYR A 96 72.10 -10.67 15.73
C TYR A 96 71.29 -11.24 14.56
N VAL A 97 70.26 -12.04 14.85
CA VAL A 97 69.49 -12.82 13.85
C VAL A 97 68.12 -12.24 13.52
N GLY A 98 67.78 -11.08 14.08
CA GLY A 98 66.48 -10.43 13.90
C GLY A 98 65.34 -11.10 14.69
N LEU A 99 64.14 -11.10 14.10
CA LEU A 99 62.92 -11.68 14.70
C LEU A 99 62.89 -13.22 14.68
N ALA A 100 63.83 -13.85 13.98
CA ALA A 100 63.95 -15.30 13.90
C ALA A 100 64.42 -15.90 15.25
N ALA A 101 64.11 -17.18 15.47
CA ALA A 101 64.73 -17.93 16.56
C ALA A 101 66.19 -18.25 16.20
N TYR A 102 67.09 -18.21 17.19
CA TYR A 102 68.48 -18.61 17.02
C TYR A 102 68.53 -20.11 16.71
N GLN A 103 69.19 -20.46 15.61
CA GLN A 103 69.35 -21.84 15.16
C GLN A 103 70.62 -22.46 15.76
N VAL A 104 70.80 -23.77 15.56
CA VAL A 104 71.99 -24.50 16.02
C VAL A 104 73.29 -23.82 15.56
N GLY A 105 73.32 -23.33 14.30
CA GLY A 105 74.47 -22.62 13.74
C GLY A 105 74.75 -21.23 14.32
N ASP A 106 73.85 -20.67 15.13
CA ASP A 106 73.98 -19.35 15.74
C ASP A 106 74.48 -19.39 17.20
N ALA A 107 75.00 -20.54 17.65
CA ALA A 107 75.46 -20.74 19.03
C ALA A 107 76.55 -19.74 19.46
N ASP A 108 77.38 -19.27 18.51
CA ASP A 108 78.40 -18.24 18.73
C ASP A 108 77.81 -16.83 19.00
N ARG A 109 76.52 -16.63 18.73
CA ARG A 109 75.76 -15.38 18.90
C ARG A 109 74.70 -15.46 19.99
N PHE A 110 74.55 -16.60 20.66
CA PHE A 110 73.50 -16.83 21.67
C PHE A 110 74.04 -16.71 23.09
N PHE A 111 73.72 -15.61 23.77
CA PHE A 111 74.20 -15.32 25.13
C PHE A 111 73.05 -14.98 26.10
N GLY A 112 73.37 -14.99 27.40
CA GLY A 112 72.44 -14.61 28.48
C GLY A 112 71.64 -15.77 29.06
N ARG A 113 71.73 -16.98 28.49
CA ARG A 113 70.99 -18.19 28.92
C ARG A 113 71.87 -19.35 29.36
N GLU A 114 73.14 -19.10 29.65
CA GLU A 114 74.14 -20.13 29.94
C GLU A 114 73.76 -20.98 31.17
N ALA A 115 73.19 -20.35 32.21
CA ALA A 115 72.72 -21.06 33.40
C ALA A 115 71.54 -21.99 33.09
N GLU A 116 70.58 -21.55 32.26
CA GLU A 116 69.47 -22.38 31.81
C GLU A 116 69.94 -23.53 30.91
N VAL A 117 70.84 -23.26 29.96
CA VAL A 117 71.43 -24.29 29.09
C VAL A 117 72.18 -25.33 29.93
N GLY A 118 72.99 -24.90 30.89
CA GLY A 118 73.73 -25.81 31.78
C GLY A 118 72.81 -26.71 32.62
N ARG A 119 71.73 -26.15 33.19
CA ARG A 119 70.72 -26.95 33.91
C ARG A 119 70.00 -27.94 32.99
N LEU A 120 69.67 -27.52 31.78
CA LEU A 120 68.99 -28.37 30.81
C LEU A 120 69.89 -29.51 30.33
N LEU A 121 71.16 -29.23 30.02
CA LEU A 121 72.17 -30.24 29.66
C LEU A 121 72.34 -31.30 30.76
N ALA A 122 72.43 -30.88 32.02
CA ALA A 122 72.52 -31.81 33.15
C ALA A 122 71.28 -32.72 33.23
N MET A 123 70.08 -32.14 33.10
CA MET A 123 68.83 -32.88 33.14
C MET A 123 68.71 -33.89 32.00
N VAL A 124 69.10 -33.53 30.77
CA VAL A 124 69.05 -34.40 29.59
C VAL A 124 70.08 -35.55 29.66
N ARG A 125 71.23 -35.34 30.32
CA ARG A 125 72.19 -36.42 30.60
C ARG A 125 71.64 -37.44 31.60
N GLU A 126 70.91 -36.99 32.60
CA GLU A 126 70.34 -37.86 33.63
C GLU A 126 69.04 -38.55 33.22
N ARG A 127 68.23 -37.92 32.38
CA ARG A 127 66.88 -38.38 32.02
C ARG A 127 66.78 -38.71 30.52
N PRO A 128 66.16 -39.84 30.14
CA PRO A 128 66.01 -40.21 28.72
C PRO A 128 64.96 -39.36 27.99
N PHE A 129 64.05 -38.72 28.72
CA PHE A 129 62.99 -37.86 28.20
C PHE A 129 62.88 -36.59 29.05
N VAL A 130 62.86 -35.41 28.43
CA VAL A 130 62.76 -34.11 29.12
C VAL A 130 61.75 -33.19 28.41
N GLY A 131 60.90 -32.51 29.18
CA GLY A 131 60.01 -31.47 28.68
C GLY A 131 60.49 -30.07 29.05
N VAL A 132 60.54 -29.16 28.07
CA VAL A 132 60.87 -27.74 28.26
C VAL A 132 59.62 -26.89 28.06
N PHE A 133 59.14 -26.28 29.14
CA PHE A 133 57.88 -25.54 29.19
C PHE A 133 58.11 -24.03 29.38
N GLY A 134 57.22 -23.21 28.83
CA GLY A 134 57.30 -21.76 29.02
C GLY A 134 56.36 -20.99 28.08
N ALA A 135 56.13 -19.71 28.35
CA ALA A 135 55.27 -18.88 27.51
C ALA A 135 55.79 -18.76 26.06
N SER A 136 54.92 -18.40 25.11
CA SER A 136 55.36 -18.05 23.76
C SER A 136 56.33 -16.86 23.81
N GLY A 137 57.40 -16.89 23.00
CA GLY A 137 58.40 -15.82 23.01
C GLY A 137 59.36 -15.78 24.21
N ALA A 138 59.29 -16.74 25.15
CA ALA A 138 60.26 -16.84 26.26
C ALA A 138 61.69 -17.25 25.82
N GLY A 139 61.87 -17.63 24.55
CA GLY A 139 63.15 -18.06 23.98
C GLY A 139 63.38 -19.57 24.02
N LYS A 140 62.33 -20.39 24.17
CA LYS A 140 62.44 -21.87 24.23
C LYS A 140 63.12 -22.48 23.00
N SER A 141 62.66 -22.12 21.81
CA SER A 141 63.24 -22.62 20.55
C SER A 141 64.71 -22.24 20.40
N SER A 142 65.09 -21.00 20.74
CA SER A 142 66.50 -20.58 20.77
C SER A 142 67.32 -21.35 21.81
N LEU A 143 66.76 -21.58 23.01
CA LEU A 143 67.40 -22.35 24.08
C LEU A 143 67.63 -23.81 23.65
N LEU A 144 66.66 -24.42 22.97
CA LEU A 144 66.73 -25.80 22.51
C LEU A 144 67.70 -25.97 21.34
N ARG A 145 67.70 -25.05 20.37
CA ARG A 145 68.52 -25.14 19.15
C ARG A 145 69.93 -24.61 19.37
N ALA A 146 70.06 -23.30 19.60
CA ALA A 146 71.36 -22.63 19.75
C ALA A 146 72.04 -22.89 21.11
N GLY A 147 71.26 -23.28 22.13
CA GLY A 147 71.77 -23.63 23.45
C GLY A 147 72.06 -25.12 23.61
N LEU A 148 71.01 -25.94 23.68
CA LEU A 148 71.09 -27.36 24.00
C LEU A 148 71.68 -28.19 22.84
N ALA A 149 71.04 -28.17 21.66
CA ALA A 149 71.45 -29.03 20.54
C ALA A 149 72.86 -28.70 20.05
N ALA A 150 73.19 -27.41 19.94
CA ALA A 150 74.53 -26.96 19.57
C ALA A 150 75.65 -27.40 20.52
N GLN A 151 75.33 -27.67 21.80
CA GLN A 151 76.31 -28.13 22.81
C GLN A 151 76.31 -29.64 23.04
N TRP A 152 75.41 -30.40 22.41
CA TRP A 152 75.30 -31.85 22.59
C TRP A 152 76.24 -32.64 21.65
N GLY A 153 76.42 -32.17 20.41
CA GLY A 153 77.14 -32.91 19.36
C GLY A 153 76.17 -33.50 18.35
N GLU A 154 76.00 -34.83 18.35
CA GLU A 154 75.05 -35.54 17.46
C GLU A 154 73.60 -35.25 17.86
N HIS A 155 72.83 -34.64 16.95
CA HIS A 155 71.46 -34.23 17.24
C HIS A 155 70.56 -34.22 16.01
N VAL A 156 69.27 -34.36 16.25
CA VAL A 156 68.19 -34.19 15.27
C VAL A 156 67.19 -33.21 15.85
N VAL A 157 66.90 -32.12 15.12
CA VAL A 157 65.86 -31.15 15.50
C VAL A 157 64.73 -31.24 14.48
N ILE A 158 63.51 -31.44 14.97
CA ILE A 158 62.32 -31.42 14.15
C ILE A 158 61.26 -30.48 14.72
N THR A 159 60.37 -30.04 13.82
CA THR A 159 59.12 -29.35 14.16
C THR A 159 57.99 -30.20 13.56
N PRO A 160 57.02 -30.68 14.36
CA PRO A 160 56.10 -31.75 13.92
C PRO A 160 55.26 -31.46 12.66
N GLY A 161 54.78 -30.23 12.46
CA GLY A 161 53.90 -29.91 11.33
C GLY A 161 52.61 -30.75 11.29
N PRO A 162 51.91 -30.80 10.14
CA PRO A 162 50.69 -31.58 9.98
C PRO A 162 50.90 -33.08 9.71
N ASP A 163 52.09 -33.49 9.21
CA ASP A 163 52.48 -34.89 9.00
C ASP A 163 53.83 -35.16 9.69
N PRO A 164 53.83 -35.48 11.00
CA PRO A 164 55.06 -35.64 11.78
C PRO A 164 55.89 -36.85 11.38
N ILE A 165 55.28 -37.85 10.73
CA ILE A 165 55.99 -39.04 10.23
C ILE A 165 56.90 -38.64 9.07
N THR A 166 56.39 -37.78 8.17
CA THR A 166 57.19 -37.25 7.07
C THR A 166 58.33 -36.37 7.56
N GLU A 167 58.11 -35.50 8.55
CA GLU A 167 59.16 -34.63 9.11
C GLU A 167 60.27 -35.44 9.80
N LEU A 168 59.92 -36.47 10.57
CA LEU A 168 60.89 -37.41 11.16
C LEU A 168 61.65 -38.18 10.08
N ALA A 169 60.95 -38.69 9.06
CA ALA A 169 61.58 -39.42 7.98
C ALA A 169 62.56 -38.56 7.20
N ALA A 170 62.23 -37.29 6.94
CA ALA A 170 63.12 -36.35 6.27
C ALA A 170 64.36 -36.03 7.11
N ALA A 171 64.20 -35.87 8.43
CA ALA A 171 65.30 -35.58 9.34
C ALA A 171 66.24 -36.78 9.58
N LEU A 172 65.72 -38.00 9.48
CA LEU A 172 66.46 -39.26 9.70
C LEU A 172 66.88 -39.96 8.39
N ALA A 173 66.52 -39.41 7.23
CA ALA A 173 66.73 -40.07 5.95
C ALA A 173 68.22 -40.34 5.65
N ASP A 174 69.13 -39.48 6.09
CA ASP A 174 70.58 -39.54 5.79
C ASP A 174 70.89 -40.07 4.37
N HIS A 175 71.71 -41.12 4.21
CA HIS A 175 72.01 -41.76 2.92
C HIS A 175 70.90 -42.67 2.36
N ARG A 176 69.74 -42.77 3.03
CA ARG A 176 68.55 -43.54 2.63
C ARG A 176 67.50 -42.63 1.97
N SER A 177 66.56 -43.25 1.26
CA SER A 177 65.39 -42.55 0.73
C SER A 177 64.44 -42.16 1.86
N ALA A 178 64.10 -40.87 1.96
CA ALA A 178 63.08 -40.38 2.92
C ALA A 178 61.71 -41.07 2.73
N VAL A 179 61.39 -41.56 1.53
CA VAL A 179 60.16 -42.30 1.25
C VAL A 179 60.15 -43.67 1.94
N ASP A 180 61.30 -44.35 1.95
CA ASP A 180 61.43 -45.69 2.56
C ASP A 180 61.41 -45.58 4.08
N VAL A 181 62.13 -44.60 4.65
CA VAL A 181 62.12 -44.31 6.08
C VAL A 181 60.72 -43.93 6.55
N ARG A 182 59.97 -43.15 5.76
CA ARG A 182 58.57 -42.81 6.07
C ARG A 182 57.68 -44.05 6.08
N ALA A 183 57.82 -44.95 5.11
CA ALA A 183 57.03 -46.18 5.06
C ALA A 183 57.31 -47.09 6.27
N GLU A 184 58.58 -47.18 6.70
CA GLU A 184 59.02 -47.92 7.89
C GLU A 184 58.41 -47.33 9.18
N LEU A 185 58.49 -46.00 9.35
CA LEU A 185 57.91 -45.29 10.50
C LEU A 185 56.37 -45.38 10.52
N ALA A 186 55.71 -45.25 9.38
CA ALA A 186 54.25 -45.31 9.28
C ALA A 186 53.69 -46.71 9.64
N ALA A 187 54.47 -47.77 9.44
CA ALA A 187 54.07 -49.14 9.76
C ALA A 187 54.06 -49.41 11.28
N ASP A 188 55.05 -48.89 12.02
CA ASP A 188 55.16 -49.07 13.47
C ASP A 188 55.89 -47.88 14.13
N PRO A 189 55.28 -47.19 15.12
CA PRO A 189 55.95 -46.16 15.92
C PRO A 189 57.27 -46.62 16.57
N GLU A 190 57.43 -47.90 16.89
CA GLU A 190 58.63 -48.43 17.54
C GLU A 190 59.86 -48.44 16.63
N HIS A 191 59.68 -48.42 15.30
CA HIS A 191 60.81 -48.37 14.36
C HIS A 191 61.64 -47.09 14.50
N LEU A 192 61.06 -46.01 15.04
CA LEU A 192 61.83 -44.80 15.38
C LEU A 192 63.00 -45.13 16.32
N ARG A 193 62.78 -46.01 17.29
CA ARG A 193 63.82 -46.44 18.24
C ARG A 193 65.00 -47.13 17.53
N VAL A 194 64.71 -47.94 16.52
CA VAL A 194 65.73 -48.67 15.75
C VAL A 194 66.54 -47.71 14.90
N LEU A 195 65.87 -46.80 14.20
CA LEU A 195 66.51 -45.79 13.36
C LEU A 195 67.45 -44.88 14.17
N LEU A 196 67.00 -44.39 15.33
CA LEU A 196 67.83 -43.51 16.16
C LEU A 196 69.11 -44.20 16.68
N ARG A 197 69.07 -45.50 17.01
CA ARG A 197 70.26 -46.27 17.41
C ARG A 197 71.25 -46.49 16.27
N GLN A 198 70.75 -46.54 15.03
CA GLN A 198 71.59 -46.70 13.85
C GLN A 198 72.28 -45.38 13.46
N THR A 199 71.70 -44.24 13.86
CA THR A 199 72.27 -42.91 13.60
C THR A 199 73.48 -42.63 14.49
N ALA A 200 73.36 -42.74 15.83
CA ALA A 200 74.47 -42.54 16.77
C ALA A 200 74.17 -43.14 18.17
N ASP A 201 75.23 -43.45 18.93
CA ASP A 201 75.11 -44.03 20.28
C ASP A 201 74.60 -43.04 21.35
N ASP A 202 74.90 -41.75 21.24
CA ASP A 202 74.47 -40.69 22.18
C ASP A 202 73.73 -39.55 21.48
N LEU A 203 72.67 -39.91 20.74
CA LEU A 203 71.88 -38.98 19.94
C LEU A 203 70.89 -38.17 20.79
N LEU A 204 70.79 -36.86 20.50
CA LEU A 204 69.73 -35.98 21.02
C LEU A 204 68.65 -35.72 19.97
N LEU A 205 67.41 -36.14 20.23
CA LEU A 205 66.23 -35.78 19.45
C LEU A 205 65.48 -34.62 20.12
N VAL A 206 65.48 -33.46 19.47
CA VAL A 206 64.71 -32.29 19.89
C VAL A 206 63.47 -32.17 19.03
N VAL A 207 62.30 -32.20 19.67
CA VAL A 207 61.01 -31.89 19.05
C VAL A 207 60.57 -30.52 19.53
N ASP A 208 60.92 -29.51 18.76
CA ASP A 208 60.58 -28.12 19.05
C ASP A 208 59.16 -27.80 18.57
N GLN A 209 58.50 -26.86 19.25
CA GLN A 209 57.08 -26.52 19.03
C GLN A 209 56.15 -27.74 19.07
N PHE A 210 56.34 -28.63 20.05
CA PHE A 210 55.54 -29.84 20.23
C PHE A 210 54.04 -29.55 20.39
N GLU A 211 53.65 -28.33 20.76
CA GLU A 211 52.25 -27.91 20.73
C GLU A 211 51.57 -28.12 19.37
N GLU A 212 52.31 -28.10 18.25
CA GLU A 212 51.78 -28.33 16.90
C GLU A 212 51.09 -29.69 16.77
N VAL A 213 51.49 -30.67 17.57
CA VAL A 213 50.87 -32.00 17.60
C VAL A 213 49.41 -31.93 18.08
N PHE A 214 49.09 -30.95 18.94
CA PHE A 214 47.74 -30.76 19.46
C PHE A 214 46.88 -29.86 18.56
N THR A 215 47.50 -29.07 17.68
CA THR A 215 46.80 -28.08 16.85
C THR A 215 46.74 -28.43 15.36
N LEU A 216 47.80 -29.03 14.80
CA LEU A 216 47.95 -29.30 13.36
C LEU A 216 47.79 -30.78 13.01
N CYS A 217 48.21 -31.69 13.89
CA CYS A 217 48.13 -33.13 13.62
C CYS A 217 46.74 -33.72 13.84
N GLN A 218 46.39 -34.70 13.02
CA GLN A 218 45.24 -35.58 13.24
C GLN A 218 45.44 -36.46 14.48
N GLU A 219 44.35 -36.93 15.07
CA GLU A 219 44.39 -37.73 16.31
C GLU A 219 45.15 -39.06 16.14
N ALA A 220 45.19 -39.63 14.93
CA ALA A 220 45.99 -40.81 14.63
C ALA A 220 47.50 -40.50 14.67
N ASP A 221 47.94 -39.46 13.96
CA ASP A 221 49.35 -39.06 13.87
C ASP A 221 49.89 -38.52 15.21
N ARG A 222 49.04 -37.83 15.98
CA ARG A 222 49.32 -37.41 17.36
C ARG A 222 49.63 -38.60 18.26
N ARG A 223 48.75 -39.61 18.28
CA ARG A 223 48.94 -40.81 19.10
C ARG A 223 50.16 -41.59 18.64
N TRP A 224 50.38 -41.67 17.32
CA TRP A 224 51.58 -42.27 16.75
C TRP A 224 52.85 -41.58 17.25
N LEU A 225 52.93 -40.25 17.17
CA LEU A 225 54.14 -39.50 17.55
C LEU A 225 54.41 -39.58 19.06
N VAL A 226 53.38 -39.45 19.90
CA VAL A 226 53.53 -39.61 21.35
C VAL A 226 54.10 -40.98 21.71
N ARG A 227 53.60 -42.03 21.06
CA ARG A 227 54.13 -43.40 21.24
C ARG A 227 55.56 -43.51 20.73
N ALA A 228 55.84 -43.05 19.51
CA ALA A 228 57.17 -43.13 18.93
C ALA A 228 58.23 -42.45 19.82
N LEU A 229 57.96 -41.24 20.31
CA LEU A 229 58.90 -40.48 21.15
C LEU A 229 59.11 -41.10 22.54
N THR A 230 58.06 -41.63 23.16
CA THR A 230 58.16 -42.29 24.47
C THR A 230 58.89 -43.62 24.39
N HIS A 231 58.72 -44.39 23.30
CA HIS A 231 59.45 -45.65 23.07
C HIS A 231 60.89 -45.41 22.61
N ALA A 232 61.15 -44.29 21.92
CA ALA A 232 62.50 -43.86 21.56
C ALA A 232 63.34 -43.41 22.78
N ALA A 233 62.70 -43.01 23.88
CA ALA A 233 63.37 -42.60 25.10
C ALA A 233 64.25 -43.73 25.65
N GLY A 234 65.56 -43.54 25.64
CA GLY A 234 66.56 -44.55 26.05
C GLY A 234 67.27 -45.26 24.89
N ALA A 235 66.81 -45.07 23.65
CA ALA A 235 67.63 -45.24 22.45
C ALA A 235 68.31 -43.94 22.02
N ALA A 236 67.62 -42.81 22.25
CA ALA A 236 68.14 -41.46 22.17
C ALA A 236 67.68 -40.67 23.40
N ARG A 237 68.28 -39.50 23.62
CA ARG A 237 67.76 -38.49 24.54
C ARG A 237 66.68 -37.70 23.84
N VAL A 238 65.46 -37.69 24.37
CA VAL A 238 64.32 -37.00 23.74
C VAL A 238 63.99 -35.75 24.53
N VAL A 239 63.91 -34.61 23.84
CA VAL A 239 63.55 -33.32 24.43
C VAL A 239 62.39 -32.72 23.65
N ILE A 240 61.29 -32.42 24.34
CA ILE A 240 60.15 -31.74 23.74
C ILE A 240 60.09 -30.28 24.22
N GLY A 241 60.00 -29.35 23.29
CA GLY A 241 59.72 -27.95 23.56
C GLY A 241 58.23 -27.69 23.47
N VAL A 242 57.58 -27.37 24.59
CA VAL A 242 56.14 -27.16 24.66
C VAL A 242 55.84 -25.81 25.26
N ARG A 243 54.78 -25.16 24.82
CA ARG A 243 54.28 -23.99 25.54
C ARG A 243 53.56 -24.38 26.84
N ALA A 244 53.64 -23.54 27.86
CA ALA A 244 53.15 -23.86 29.21
C ALA A 244 51.62 -24.07 29.28
N ASP A 245 50.85 -23.34 28.49
CA ASP A 245 49.41 -23.49 28.23
C ASP A 245 49.02 -24.88 27.67
N PHE A 246 49.95 -25.56 27.00
CA PHE A 246 49.73 -26.89 26.43
C PHE A 246 50.08 -28.04 27.38
N TYR A 247 50.58 -27.77 28.60
CA TYR A 247 50.90 -28.81 29.59
C TYR A 247 49.70 -29.72 29.90
N GLY A 248 48.51 -29.14 30.02
CA GLY A 248 47.28 -29.90 30.27
C GLY A 248 46.90 -30.86 29.14
N HIS A 249 47.36 -30.63 27.91
CA HIS A 249 47.20 -31.59 26.81
C HIS A 249 48.16 -32.75 26.95
N CYS A 250 49.41 -32.49 27.33
CA CYS A 250 50.38 -33.55 27.62
C CYS A 250 49.86 -34.48 28.72
N ALA A 251 49.23 -33.92 29.77
CA ALA A 251 48.66 -34.69 30.88
C ALA A 251 47.48 -35.61 30.49
N ARG A 252 46.88 -35.44 29.30
CA ARG A 252 45.81 -36.33 28.80
C ARG A 252 46.35 -37.61 28.16
N HIS A 253 47.66 -37.70 27.94
CA HIS A 253 48.32 -38.88 27.40
C HIS A 253 49.12 -39.54 28.54
N PRO A 254 48.66 -40.68 29.09
CA PRO A 254 49.31 -41.32 30.24
C PRO A 254 50.80 -41.60 30.00
N GLU A 255 51.14 -42.15 28.83
CA GLU A 255 52.53 -42.46 28.44
C GLU A 255 53.44 -41.21 28.46
N LEU A 256 52.92 -40.05 28.06
CA LEU A 256 53.66 -38.79 28.05
C LEU A 256 53.74 -38.15 29.45
N LEU A 257 52.66 -38.25 30.23
CA LEU A 257 52.64 -37.78 31.62
C LEU A 257 53.66 -38.53 32.48
N ASP A 258 53.74 -39.85 32.31
CA ASP A 258 54.71 -40.70 33.00
C ASP A 258 56.15 -40.34 32.59
N ALA A 259 56.41 -40.14 31.29
CA ALA A 259 57.73 -39.74 30.78
C ALA A 259 58.17 -38.34 31.25
N LEU A 260 57.21 -37.43 31.47
CA LEU A 260 57.43 -36.07 31.97
C LEU A 260 57.48 -35.98 33.51
N HIS A 261 57.22 -37.06 34.23
CA HIS A 261 57.19 -37.04 35.69
C HIS A 261 58.61 -36.78 36.24
N ARG A 262 58.82 -35.59 36.85
CA ARG A 262 60.12 -35.11 37.39
C ARG A 262 61.21 -34.84 36.36
N SER A 263 60.87 -34.65 35.08
CA SER A 263 61.80 -34.37 33.97
C SER A 263 61.39 -33.10 33.21
N GLN A 264 61.06 -32.03 33.94
CA GLN A 264 60.53 -30.79 33.37
C GLN A 264 61.41 -29.59 33.70
N SER A 265 61.66 -28.75 32.71
CA SER A 265 62.37 -27.48 32.84
C SER A 265 61.46 -26.32 32.44
N LEU A 266 61.32 -25.31 33.29
CA LEU A 266 60.49 -24.13 33.04
C LEU A 266 61.36 -22.94 32.61
N VAL A 267 61.04 -22.37 31.45
CA VAL A 267 61.71 -21.21 30.85
C VAL A 267 60.85 -19.97 31.03
N GLY A 268 61.26 -19.09 31.95
CA GLY A 268 60.67 -17.77 32.16
C GLY A 268 61.22 -16.71 31.19
N PRO A 269 60.67 -15.47 31.22
CA PRO A 269 61.24 -14.35 30.48
C PRO A 269 62.69 -14.07 30.89
N MET A 270 63.48 -13.46 30.01
CA MET A 270 64.84 -13.06 30.34
C MET A 270 64.82 -11.92 31.34
N SER A 271 65.65 -12.01 32.39
CA SER A 271 65.92 -10.87 33.27
C SER A 271 66.68 -9.77 32.52
N ALA A 272 66.66 -8.54 33.06
CA ALA A 272 67.41 -7.42 32.50
C ALA A 272 68.92 -7.72 32.33
N GLU A 273 69.51 -8.49 33.24
CA GLU A 273 70.91 -8.89 33.16
C GLU A 273 71.17 -9.93 32.07
N GLN A 274 70.26 -10.88 31.90
CA GLN A 274 70.35 -11.85 30.81
C GLN A 274 70.19 -11.16 29.45
N LEU A 275 69.25 -10.21 29.33
CA LEU A 275 69.09 -9.38 28.13
C LEU A 275 70.33 -8.53 27.87
N ARG A 276 70.92 -7.91 28.90
CA ARG A 276 72.16 -7.14 28.77
C ARG A 276 73.28 -7.98 28.15
N ARG A 277 73.50 -9.21 28.62
CA ARG A 277 74.50 -10.12 28.03
C ARG A 277 74.14 -10.54 26.61
N ALA A 278 72.87 -10.86 26.34
CA ALA A 278 72.39 -11.19 25.00
C ALA A 278 72.56 -10.04 23.99
N VAL A 279 72.61 -8.79 24.47
CA VAL A 279 72.84 -7.60 23.66
C VAL A 279 74.34 -7.29 23.52
N ILE A 280 75.14 -7.38 24.58
CA ILE A 280 76.54 -6.94 24.55
C ILE A 280 77.48 -8.00 23.94
N GLU A 281 77.34 -9.24 24.36
CA GLU A 281 78.31 -10.30 24.04
C GLU A 281 78.41 -10.65 22.55
N PRO A 282 77.31 -10.74 21.77
CA PRO A 282 77.40 -11.00 20.33
C PRO A 282 78.21 -9.92 19.58
N ALA A 283 78.01 -8.64 19.93
CA ALA A 283 78.77 -7.54 19.34
C ALA A 283 80.25 -7.60 19.75
N ALA A 284 80.53 -7.83 21.03
CA ALA A 284 81.90 -7.92 21.55
C ALA A 284 82.71 -9.02 20.84
N ARG A 285 82.10 -10.18 20.59
CA ARG A 285 82.72 -11.30 19.85
C ARG A 285 83.06 -10.97 18.40
N ARG A 286 82.39 -9.98 17.80
CA ARG A 286 82.68 -9.45 16.45
C ARG A 286 83.51 -8.16 16.48
N GLY A 287 84.12 -7.81 17.61
CA GLY A 287 84.96 -6.62 17.75
C GLY A 287 84.18 -5.29 17.76
N ALA A 288 82.88 -5.34 18.01
CA ALA A 288 82.00 -4.18 18.10
C ALA A 288 81.59 -3.90 19.56
N SER A 289 81.30 -2.63 19.86
CA SER A 289 80.80 -2.21 21.18
C SER A 289 79.47 -1.46 21.06
N LEU A 290 78.72 -1.38 22.16
CA LEU A 290 77.48 -0.61 22.23
C LEU A 290 77.65 0.51 23.24
N GLU A 291 77.07 1.68 22.96
CA GLU A 291 76.98 2.76 23.94
C GLU A 291 76.14 2.33 25.16
N ASN A 292 76.59 2.69 26.36
CA ASN A 292 75.85 2.38 27.60
C ASN A 292 74.43 2.95 27.59
N ALA A 293 74.25 4.13 26.99
CA ALA A 293 72.94 4.76 26.84
C ALA A 293 72.01 3.96 25.91
N LEU A 294 72.54 3.37 24.83
CA LEU A 294 71.81 2.46 23.95
C LEU A 294 71.37 1.20 24.70
N VAL A 295 72.29 0.57 25.44
CA VAL A 295 71.98 -0.66 26.21
C VAL A 295 70.89 -0.38 27.25
N ALA A 296 71.01 0.72 28.00
CA ALA A 296 70.03 1.10 29.00
C ALA A 296 68.65 1.38 28.37
N ARG A 297 68.61 2.12 27.26
CA ARG A 297 67.37 2.46 26.54
C ARG A 297 66.70 1.21 25.98
N LEU A 298 67.45 0.36 25.26
CA LEU A 298 66.93 -0.86 24.67
C LEU A 298 66.35 -1.80 25.72
N ILE A 299 67.07 -2.02 26.83
CA ILE A 299 66.57 -2.87 27.94
C ILE A 299 65.29 -2.27 28.52
N ALA A 300 65.22 -0.95 28.74
CA ALA A 300 64.00 -0.32 29.22
C ALA A 300 62.82 -0.50 28.25
N ASP A 301 63.08 -0.45 26.94
CA ASP A 301 62.03 -0.56 25.93
C ASP A 301 61.48 -2.01 25.80
N VAL A 302 62.26 -3.06 26.12
CA VAL A 302 61.84 -4.47 25.94
C VAL A 302 61.73 -5.31 27.22
N ALA A 303 62.28 -4.87 28.35
CA ALA A 303 62.31 -5.66 29.59
C ALA A 303 60.90 -5.93 30.11
N GLY A 304 60.69 -7.14 30.64
CA GLY A 304 59.40 -7.58 31.16
C GLY A 304 58.34 -7.93 30.09
N GLN A 305 58.63 -7.73 28.80
CA GLN A 305 57.74 -8.10 27.71
C GLN A 305 57.97 -9.55 27.24
N GLN A 306 56.91 -10.19 26.74
CA GLN A 306 57.04 -11.47 26.03
C GLN A 306 57.71 -11.23 24.68
N GLY A 307 58.66 -12.08 24.27
CA GLY A 307 59.38 -11.90 23.00
C GLY A 307 60.43 -10.78 23.00
N ALA A 308 60.91 -10.36 24.18
CA ALA A 308 61.91 -9.30 24.31
C ALA A 308 63.20 -9.53 23.51
N LEU A 309 63.70 -10.78 23.46
CA LEU A 309 64.94 -11.12 22.76
C LEU A 309 64.81 -10.99 21.22
N PRO A 310 63.79 -11.57 20.55
CA PRO A 310 63.54 -11.32 19.13
C PRO A 310 63.43 -9.84 18.77
N LEU A 311 62.74 -9.04 19.59
CA LEU A 311 62.64 -7.59 19.35
C LEU A 311 63.98 -6.88 19.48
N ALA A 312 64.72 -7.14 20.57
CA ALA A 312 66.03 -6.55 20.78
C ALA A 312 66.96 -6.92 19.62
N SER A 313 66.99 -8.20 19.23
CA SER A 313 67.75 -8.71 18.10
C SER A 313 67.39 -8.01 16.79
N HIS A 314 66.09 -7.81 16.52
CA HIS A 314 65.63 -7.10 15.31
C HIS A 314 66.08 -5.65 15.25
N VAL A 315 65.88 -4.88 16.33
CA VAL A 315 66.29 -3.48 16.33
C VAL A 315 67.81 -3.36 16.31
N LEU A 316 68.53 -4.32 16.89
CA LEU A 316 69.99 -4.35 16.83
C LEU A 316 70.54 -4.70 15.44
N VAL A 317 69.86 -5.52 14.64
CA VAL A 317 70.19 -5.71 13.21
C VAL A 317 70.06 -4.38 12.45
N GLU A 318 69.00 -3.61 12.71
CA GLU A 318 68.79 -2.31 12.07
C GLU A 318 69.76 -1.23 12.56
N THR A 319 70.13 -1.28 13.85
CA THR A 319 71.12 -0.39 14.45
C THR A 319 72.53 -0.74 13.95
N TRP A 320 72.82 -2.02 13.73
CA TRP A 320 74.09 -2.51 13.16
C TRP A 320 74.36 -1.94 11.77
N ARG A 321 73.32 -1.80 10.94
CA ARG A 321 73.40 -1.19 9.60
C ARG A 321 73.73 0.32 9.65
N ARG A 322 73.48 0.96 10.80
CA ARG A 322 73.65 2.41 11.03
C ARG A 322 74.76 2.72 12.04
N ARG A 323 75.60 1.74 12.34
CA ARG A 323 76.71 1.88 13.30
C ARG A 323 77.74 2.89 12.83
N ARG A 324 78.46 3.52 13.76
CA ARG A 324 79.62 4.39 13.45
C ARG A 324 80.89 3.61 13.72
N GLY A 325 81.58 3.17 12.66
CA GLY A 325 82.74 2.30 12.77
C GLY A 325 82.39 0.94 13.39
N THR A 326 82.95 0.65 14.56
CA THR A 326 82.67 -0.56 15.35
C THR A 326 81.68 -0.34 16.49
N VAL A 327 81.10 0.86 16.63
CA VAL A 327 80.22 1.21 17.77
C VAL A 327 78.76 1.34 17.33
N LEU A 328 77.86 0.62 17.98
CA LEU A 328 76.41 0.83 17.89
C LEU A 328 76.02 1.96 18.84
N THR A 329 75.43 3.02 18.30
CA THR A 329 75.15 4.26 19.02
C THR A 329 73.66 4.41 19.32
N LEU A 330 73.32 5.16 20.38
CA LEU A 330 71.93 5.51 20.68
C LEU A 330 71.32 6.31 19.52
N ALA A 331 72.09 7.22 18.91
CA ALA A 331 71.65 7.96 17.73
C ALA A 331 71.31 7.03 16.56
N GLY A 332 72.13 6.00 16.30
CA GLY A 332 71.84 5.01 15.25
C GLY A 332 70.60 4.15 15.53
N TYR A 333 70.27 3.94 16.80
CA TYR A 333 69.04 3.29 17.25
C TYR A 333 67.82 4.19 17.06
N GLU A 334 67.92 5.47 17.42
CA GLU A 334 66.87 6.46 17.22
C GLU A 334 66.63 6.75 15.73
N ASP A 335 67.69 6.80 14.91
CA ASP A 335 67.62 6.94 13.45
C ASP A 335 67.05 5.68 12.77
N ALA A 336 67.24 4.50 13.38
CA ALA A 336 66.52 3.28 12.97
C ALA A 336 65.02 3.34 13.34
N GLY A 337 64.62 4.34 14.13
CA GLY A 337 63.28 4.60 14.63
C GLY A 337 62.93 3.84 15.92
N GLY A 338 63.93 3.27 16.59
CA GLY A 338 63.76 2.48 17.82
C GLY A 338 62.85 1.25 17.64
N VAL A 339 62.39 0.70 18.77
CA VAL A 339 61.48 -0.46 18.80
C VAL A 339 60.14 -0.14 18.13
N GLU A 340 59.60 1.07 18.32
CA GLU A 340 58.28 1.47 17.80
C GLU A 340 58.24 1.50 16.26
N HIS A 341 59.21 2.16 15.62
CA HIS A 341 59.22 2.23 14.16
C HIS A 341 59.54 0.87 13.50
N ALA A 342 60.37 0.04 14.12
CA ALA A 342 60.65 -1.30 13.64
C ALA A 342 59.36 -2.16 13.64
N LEU A 343 58.60 -2.13 14.75
CA LEU A 343 57.31 -2.80 14.86
C LEU A 343 56.29 -2.30 13.83
N ALA A 344 56.19 -0.98 13.65
CA ALA A 344 55.28 -0.37 12.67
C ALA A 344 55.61 -0.80 11.24
N ARG A 345 56.90 -0.84 10.89
CA ARG A 345 57.37 -1.27 9.57
C ARG A 345 57.05 -2.75 9.31
N THR A 346 57.30 -3.63 10.29
CA THR A 346 56.92 -5.04 10.19
C THR A 346 55.41 -5.20 10.03
N ALA A 347 54.62 -4.46 10.80
CA ALA A 347 53.16 -4.50 10.72
C ALA A 347 52.64 -4.07 9.34
N GLU A 348 53.14 -2.95 8.78
CA GLU A 348 52.78 -2.50 7.42
C GLU A 348 53.20 -3.51 6.35
N GLN A 349 54.44 -4.03 6.40
CA GLN A 349 54.93 -4.99 5.41
C GLN A 349 54.08 -6.28 5.40
N VAL A 350 53.73 -6.79 6.57
CA VAL A 350 52.88 -7.97 6.70
C VAL A 350 51.49 -7.69 6.15
N TYR A 351 50.91 -6.55 6.52
CA TYR A 351 49.57 -6.14 6.09
C TYR A 351 49.48 -5.90 4.57
N ASP A 352 50.45 -5.21 3.98
CA ASP A 352 50.47 -4.92 2.54
C ASP A 352 50.64 -6.19 1.69
N ALA A 353 51.29 -7.21 2.25
CA ALA A 353 51.48 -8.51 1.61
C ALA A 353 50.28 -9.48 1.78
N LEU A 354 49.20 -9.07 2.46
CA LEU A 354 47.95 -9.83 2.55
C LEU A 354 47.09 -9.64 1.29
N ALA A 355 46.28 -10.63 0.95
CA ALA A 355 45.23 -10.47 -0.06
C ALA A 355 44.10 -9.58 0.47
N GLU A 356 43.31 -8.95 -0.39
CA GLU A 356 42.21 -8.06 0.03
C GLU A 356 41.20 -8.67 1.04
N PRO A 357 40.74 -9.94 0.92
CA PRO A 357 39.90 -10.54 1.96
C PRO A 357 40.64 -10.70 3.30
N ASP A 358 41.92 -11.06 3.28
CA ASP A 358 42.76 -11.21 4.48
C ASP A 358 43.08 -9.86 5.12
N LYS A 359 43.19 -8.77 4.36
CA LYS A 359 43.36 -7.40 4.88
C LYS A 359 42.14 -6.96 5.69
N GLN A 360 40.94 -7.26 5.20
CA GLN A 360 39.70 -6.95 5.93
C GLN A 360 39.59 -7.79 7.21
N ALA A 361 39.88 -9.08 7.14
CA ALA A 361 39.92 -9.95 8.31
C ALA A 361 40.98 -9.50 9.32
N ALA A 362 42.18 -9.13 8.87
CA ALA A 362 43.26 -8.62 9.73
C ALA A 362 42.85 -7.34 10.46
N ARG A 363 42.20 -6.40 9.75
CA ARG A 363 41.65 -5.18 10.37
C ARG A 363 40.68 -5.51 11.50
N GLN A 364 39.75 -6.46 11.27
CA GLN A 364 38.79 -6.87 12.30
C GLN A 364 39.47 -7.55 13.49
N VAL A 365 40.46 -8.41 13.24
CA VAL A 365 41.28 -9.05 14.29
C VAL A 365 41.94 -7.97 15.15
N PHE A 366 42.71 -7.05 14.55
CA PHE A 366 43.39 -6.01 15.31
C PHE A 366 42.43 -5.12 16.09
N GLN A 367 41.26 -4.76 15.55
CA GLN A 367 40.25 -3.97 16.26
C GLN A 367 39.65 -4.74 17.46
N ARG A 368 39.50 -6.06 17.38
CA ARG A 368 39.00 -6.91 18.48
C ARG A 368 40.02 -7.12 19.59
N LEU A 369 41.31 -7.19 19.25
CA LEU A 369 42.43 -7.34 20.18
C LEU A 369 42.76 -6.06 20.97
N VAL A 370 42.01 -4.98 20.77
CA VAL A 370 42.20 -3.70 21.45
C VAL A 370 40.99 -3.39 22.31
N ALA A 371 41.25 -2.77 23.46
CA ALA A 371 40.28 -2.08 24.27
C ALA A 371 40.55 -0.57 24.28
N PRO A 372 39.73 0.30 23.62
CA PRO A 372 39.91 1.72 23.73
C PRO A 372 39.60 2.16 25.15
N GLY A 373 40.46 3.04 25.65
CA GLY A 373 40.31 3.65 26.95
C GLY A 373 39.20 4.71 26.97
N ASP A 374 38.57 4.89 28.13
CA ASP A 374 37.67 6.02 28.38
C ASP A 374 38.50 7.24 28.83
N GLY A 375 39.19 7.86 27.86
CA GLY A 375 40.10 8.99 28.11
C GLY A 375 41.51 8.59 28.54
N THR A 376 41.80 7.28 28.59
CA THR A 376 43.14 6.70 28.80
C THR A 376 43.69 6.10 27.50
N GLU A 377 44.95 5.65 27.51
CA GLU A 377 45.53 4.94 26.37
C GLU A 377 44.74 3.67 26.01
N ASP A 378 44.73 3.33 24.73
CA ASP A 378 44.13 2.10 24.22
C ASP A 378 45.00 0.92 24.69
N THR A 379 44.39 -0.09 25.31
CA THR A 379 45.10 -1.24 25.89
C THR A 379 44.90 -2.50 25.07
N ARG A 380 45.86 -3.43 25.11
CA ARG A 380 45.67 -4.75 24.49
C ARG A 380 44.63 -5.58 25.25
N ARG A 381 43.85 -6.37 24.51
CA ARG A 381 42.84 -7.30 25.02
C ARG A 381 43.19 -8.72 24.59
N ARG A 382 43.01 -9.66 25.52
CA ARG A 382 42.99 -11.09 25.23
C ARG A 382 41.59 -11.51 24.78
N VAL A 383 41.50 -12.11 23.61
CA VAL A 383 40.24 -12.44 22.93
C VAL A 383 40.18 -13.93 22.70
N ALA A 384 39.01 -14.55 22.87
CA ALA A 384 38.85 -15.97 22.54
C ALA A 384 39.03 -16.19 21.04
N ARG A 385 39.71 -17.25 20.62
CA ARG A 385 39.92 -17.57 19.20
C ARG A 385 38.59 -17.69 18.44
N ALA A 386 37.56 -18.23 19.10
CA ALA A 386 36.19 -18.33 18.57
C ALA A 386 35.50 -16.97 18.33
N GLU A 387 35.97 -15.89 18.97
CA GLU A 387 35.46 -14.53 18.70
C GLU A 387 36.01 -13.97 17.38
N LEU A 388 37.14 -14.47 16.88
CA LEU A 388 37.79 -14.01 15.66
C LEU A 388 37.27 -14.80 14.44
N ASP A 389 36.68 -14.09 13.47
CA ASP A 389 36.24 -14.67 12.20
C ASP A 389 37.39 -14.60 11.17
N ALA A 390 38.53 -15.16 11.56
CA ALA A 390 39.76 -15.16 10.77
C ALA A 390 40.27 -16.59 10.60
N GLY A 391 40.67 -16.95 9.37
CA GLY A 391 41.24 -18.26 9.10
C GLY A 391 42.57 -18.45 9.84
N ASP A 392 42.85 -19.69 10.24
CA ASP A 392 44.06 -20.05 10.99
C ASP A 392 45.33 -19.61 10.27
N ALA A 393 45.37 -19.71 8.93
CA ALA A 393 46.50 -19.24 8.12
C ALA A 393 46.81 -17.75 8.28
N LEU A 394 45.81 -16.88 8.50
CA LEU A 394 46.03 -15.46 8.74
C LEU A 394 46.59 -15.25 10.16
N LEU A 395 45.99 -15.89 11.16
CA LEU A 395 46.45 -15.82 12.55
C LEU A 395 47.89 -16.34 12.68
N ASP A 396 48.21 -17.44 12.02
CA ASP A 396 49.55 -18.04 11.97
C ASP A 396 50.55 -17.12 11.28
N ARG A 397 50.15 -16.44 10.19
CA ARG A 397 51.00 -15.45 9.52
C ARG A 397 51.28 -14.23 10.40
N LEU A 398 50.26 -13.71 11.10
CA LEU A 398 50.42 -12.62 12.06
C LEU A 398 51.28 -13.04 13.26
N ALA A 399 51.17 -14.30 13.71
CA ALA A 399 51.95 -14.85 14.80
C ALA A 399 53.42 -15.11 14.39
N THR A 400 53.64 -15.60 13.17
CA THR A 400 54.97 -15.79 12.57
C THR A 400 55.70 -14.45 12.47
N ALA A 401 54.99 -13.40 12.08
CA ALA A 401 55.48 -12.03 12.07
C ALA A 401 55.54 -11.37 13.46
N ARG A 402 55.21 -12.09 14.53
CA ARG A 402 55.22 -11.64 15.92
C ARG A 402 54.29 -10.46 16.24
N LEU A 403 53.28 -10.21 15.42
CA LEU A 403 52.30 -9.14 15.68
C LEU A 403 51.24 -9.56 16.71
N VAL A 404 50.87 -10.84 16.71
CA VAL A 404 49.95 -11.44 17.68
C VAL A 404 50.58 -12.64 18.38
N THR A 405 50.14 -12.90 19.60
CA THR A 405 50.42 -14.12 20.34
C THR A 405 49.15 -14.95 20.35
N LEU A 406 49.23 -16.14 19.74
CA LEU A 406 48.19 -17.16 19.82
C LEU A 406 48.43 -17.97 21.09
N ASP A 407 47.39 -18.35 21.81
CA ASP A 407 47.29 -19.35 22.91
C ASP A 407 46.32 -20.44 22.42
N ARG A 408 46.11 -21.50 23.20
CA ARG A 408 45.16 -22.59 22.91
C ARG A 408 43.80 -22.04 22.46
N ASP A 409 43.21 -21.17 23.29
CA ASP A 409 41.86 -20.65 23.07
C ASP A 409 41.84 -19.13 22.98
N THR A 410 42.98 -18.44 23.05
CA THR A 410 43.02 -16.97 23.05
C THR A 410 44.03 -16.38 22.10
N VAL A 411 43.80 -15.14 21.68
CA VAL A 411 44.68 -14.34 20.85
C VAL A 411 44.84 -12.98 21.52
N GLU A 412 46.07 -12.47 21.55
CA GLU A 412 46.38 -11.14 22.05
C GLU A 412 47.47 -10.48 21.20
N LEU A 413 47.63 -9.15 21.31
CA LEU A 413 48.77 -8.46 20.71
C LEU A 413 50.05 -8.83 21.46
N THR A 414 51.11 -9.16 20.70
CA THR A 414 52.42 -9.46 21.28
C THR A 414 53.00 -8.23 21.98
N HIS A 415 52.84 -7.05 21.37
CA HIS A 415 53.37 -5.79 21.88
C HIS A 415 52.30 -4.69 21.87
N GLU A 416 52.12 -4.05 23.02
CA GLU A 416 51.19 -2.92 23.17
C GLU A 416 51.69 -1.66 22.45
N ALA A 417 53.00 -1.58 22.17
CA ALA A 417 53.60 -0.53 21.36
C ALA A 417 52.98 -0.41 19.95
N LEU A 418 52.42 -1.50 19.39
CA LEU A 418 51.71 -1.46 18.10
C LEU A 418 50.51 -0.49 18.11
N LEU A 419 49.89 -0.27 19.27
CA LEU A 419 48.72 0.61 19.42
C LEU A 419 49.05 2.08 19.26
N ARG A 420 50.32 2.46 19.43
CA ARG A 420 50.81 3.83 19.25
C ARG A 420 51.66 3.97 17.98
N ALA A 421 52.48 2.96 17.69
CA ALA A 421 53.49 3.04 16.67
C ALA A 421 52.97 2.77 15.24
N TRP A 422 51.87 2.03 15.08
CA TRP A 422 51.36 1.64 13.76
C TRP A 422 50.25 2.60 13.27
N PRO A 423 50.54 3.55 12.34
CA PRO A 423 49.60 4.64 12.03
C PRO A 423 48.25 4.16 11.47
N ARG A 424 48.25 3.06 10.74
CA ARG A 424 47.03 2.47 10.18
C ARG A 424 46.12 1.89 11.26
N LEU A 425 46.68 1.20 12.25
CA LEU A 425 45.90 0.70 13.38
C LEU A 425 45.35 1.86 14.23
N VAL A 426 46.16 2.88 14.48
CA VAL A 426 45.71 4.13 15.13
C VAL A 426 44.54 4.75 14.36
N GLY A 427 44.64 4.84 13.03
CA GLY A 427 43.56 5.32 12.17
C GLY A 427 42.29 4.48 12.29
N TRP A 428 42.40 3.15 12.24
CA TRP A 428 41.26 2.25 12.40
C TRP A 428 40.57 2.34 13.76
N LEU A 429 41.33 2.64 14.82
CA LEU A 429 40.80 2.83 16.17
C LEU A 429 40.17 4.22 16.32
N ALA A 430 40.70 5.24 15.63
CA ALA A 430 40.18 6.61 15.63
C ALA A 430 38.89 6.79 14.80
N GLU A 431 38.74 6.04 13.69
CA GLU A 431 37.62 6.18 12.75
C GLU A 431 36.24 5.99 13.40
N ASP A 432 36.10 5.15 14.43
CA ASP A 432 34.81 4.96 15.11
C ASP A 432 34.93 4.28 16.49
N ARG A 433 35.42 5.03 17.49
CA ARG A 433 35.57 4.52 18.87
C ARG A 433 34.24 4.09 19.50
N ASP A 434 33.16 4.79 19.19
CA ASP A 434 31.84 4.47 19.72
C ASP A 434 31.27 3.18 19.12
N ALA A 435 31.51 2.91 17.83
CA ALA A 435 31.18 1.61 17.26
C ALA A 435 32.01 0.46 17.85
N LEU A 436 33.29 0.68 18.18
CA LEU A 436 34.10 -0.35 18.85
C LEU A 436 33.57 -0.66 20.26
N ARG A 437 33.14 0.35 21.01
CA ARG A 437 32.48 0.17 22.32
C ARG A 437 31.14 -0.54 22.19
N ALA A 438 30.30 -0.11 21.23
CA ALA A 438 29.00 -0.73 20.97
C ALA A 438 29.15 -2.19 20.53
N HIS A 439 30.14 -2.47 19.69
CA HIS A 439 30.51 -3.83 19.25
C HIS A 439 30.89 -4.70 20.45
N ARG A 440 31.71 -4.23 21.40
CA ARG A 440 32.02 -5.00 22.61
C ARG A 440 30.82 -5.28 23.51
N ARG A 441 29.95 -4.28 23.71
CA ARG A 441 28.72 -4.49 24.49
C ARG A 441 27.85 -5.56 23.83
N LEU A 442 27.80 -5.57 22.50
CA LEU A 442 27.11 -6.59 21.72
C LEU A 442 27.75 -7.98 21.89
N THR A 443 29.07 -8.10 21.80
CA THR A 443 29.78 -9.39 22.03
C THR A 443 29.45 -9.94 23.41
N SER A 444 29.55 -9.10 24.45
CA SER A 444 29.25 -9.50 25.84
C SER A 444 27.79 -9.92 26.01
N ALA A 445 26.85 -9.22 25.36
CA ALA A 445 25.43 -9.57 25.40
C ALA A 445 25.13 -10.88 24.65
N ALA A 446 25.78 -11.12 23.51
CA ALA A 446 25.64 -12.36 22.75
C ALA A 446 26.16 -13.58 23.52
N ASP A 447 27.30 -13.42 24.20
CA ASP A 447 27.87 -14.48 25.05
C ASP A 447 26.99 -14.76 26.27
N ALA A 448 26.50 -13.71 26.95
CA ALA A 448 25.57 -13.86 28.05
C ALA A 448 24.28 -14.58 27.61
N TRP A 449 23.71 -14.19 26.47
CA TRP A 449 22.51 -14.84 25.92
C TRP A 449 22.72 -16.33 25.64
N ARG A 450 23.87 -16.70 25.06
CA ARG A 450 24.21 -18.11 24.83
C ARG A 450 24.44 -18.89 26.11
N ALA A 451 25.08 -18.27 27.11
CA ALA A 451 25.29 -18.90 28.42
C ALA A 451 23.97 -19.15 29.18
N HIS A 452 22.92 -18.37 28.90
CA HIS A 452 21.59 -18.52 29.48
C HIS A 452 20.62 -19.26 28.54
N ASP A 453 21.10 -20.32 27.86
CA ASP A 453 20.30 -21.17 26.96
C ASP A 453 19.45 -20.42 25.93
N ARG A 454 19.98 -19.30 25.43
CA ARG A 454 19.33 -18.43 24.44
C ARG A 454 18.02 -17.81 24.93
N ASP A 455 17.94 -17.41 26.21
CA ASP A 455 16.77 -16.72 26.79
C ASP A 455 16.30 -15.51 25.92
N PRO A 456 15.05 -15.53 25.40
CA PRO A 456 14.49 -14.43 24.61
C PRO A 456 14.42 -13.07 25.34
N ASP A 457 14.50 -13.05 26.67
CA ASP A 457 14.48 -11.82 27.46
C ASP A 457 15.83 -11.10 27.53
N ALA A 458 16.93 -11.81 27.29
CA ALA A 458 18.27 -11.22 27.18
C ALA A 458 18.55 -10.57 25.80
N LEU A 459 17.66 -10.76 24.81
CA LEU A 459 17.81 -10.17 23.47
C LEU A 459 17.64 -8.64 23.48
N TYR A 460 18.49 -7.95 22.70
CA TYR A 460 18.36 -6.51 22.49
C TYR A 460 17.03 -6.12 21.85
N ARG A 461 16.53 -4.92 22.22
CA ARG A 461 15.26 -4.36 21.76
C ARG A 461 15.42 -2.88 21.39
N GLY A 462 14.61 -2.40 20.46
CA GLY A 462 14.54 -0.99 20.09
C GLY A 462 15.89 -0.42 19.69
N VAL A 463 16.31 0.67 20.35
CA VAL A 463 17.53 1.41 20.01
C VAL A 463 18.79 0.54 20.07
N HIS A 464 18.91 -0.36 21.04
CA HIS A 464 20.07 -1.25 21.15
C HIS A 464 20.15 -2.26 19.99
N LEU A 465 19.00 -2.74 19.51
CA LEU A 465 18.95 -3.65 18.36
C LEU A 465 19.23 -2.91 17.04
N ASP A 466 18.75 -1.67 16.88
CA ASP A 466 19.08 -0.85 15.71
C ASP A 466 20.58 -0.51 15.65
N GLN A 467 21.17 -0.18 16.80
CA GLN A 467 22.62 0.05 16.91
C GLN A 467 23.41 -1.22 16.55
N ALA A 468 23.02 -2.38 17.09
CA ALA A 468 23.66 -3.66 16.76
C ALA A 468 23.54 -4.02 15.27
N ARG A 469 22.39 -3.73 14.64
CA ARG A 469 22.17 -3.95 13.20
C ARG A 469 23.13 -3.14 12.32
N ARG A 470 23.48 -1.91 12.71
CA ARG A 470 24.43 -1.08 11.95
C ARG A 470 25.85 -1.64 11.96
N LEU A 471 26.16 -2.52 12.90
CA LEU A 471 27.45 -3.22 13.01
C LEU A 471 27.52 -4.50 12.17
N ALA A 472 26.46 -4.86 11.42
CA ALA A 472 26.35 -6.10 10.64
C ALA A 472 27.63 -6.52 9.87
N PRO A 473 28.36 -5.62 9.17
CA PRO A 473 29.58 -6.01 8.44
C PRO A 473 30.75 -6.47 9.33
N ARG A 474 30.69 -6.18 10.63
CA ARG A 474 31.75 -6.45 11.62
C ARG A 474 31.42 -7.62 12.56
N LEU A 475 30.23 -8.23 12.42
CA LEU A 475 29.75 -9.24 13.36
C LEU A 475 30.41 -10.60 13.10
N ASN A 476 30.82 -11.33 14.13
CA ASN A 476 31.13 -12.76 14.01
C ASN A 476 29.83 -13.59 14.00
N GLY A 477 29.93 -14.92 13.82
CA GLY A 477 28.77 -15.81 13.80
C GLY A 477 27.90 -15.73 15.06
N ALA A 478 28.49 -15.49 16.24
CA ALA A 478 27.78 -15.36 17.50
C ALA A 478 26.92 -14.12 17.62
N GLU A 479 27.53 -12.99 17.31
CA GLU A 479 26.87 -11.69 17.31
C GLU A 479 25.78 -11.65 16.24
N ARG A 480 26.02 -12.28 15.07
CA ARG A 480 25.04 -12.39 13.99
C ARG A 480 23.83 -13.22 14.43
N GLU A 481 24.04 -14.37 15.06
CA GLU A 481 22.97 -15.20 15.62
C GLU A 481 22.13 -14.42 16.65
N PHE A 482 22.78 -13.68 17.55
CA PHE A 482 22.09 -12.86 18.56
C PHE A 482 21.27 -11.73 17.93
N VAL A 483 21.83 -10.99 16.96
CA VAL A 483 21.12 -9.91 16.25
C VAL A 483 19.97 -10.47 15.42
N ASP A 484 20.18 -11.59 14.73
CA ASP A 484 19.14 -12.24 13.93
C ASP A 484 18.01 -12.77 14.81
N ALA A 485 18.31 -13.35 15.97
CA ALA A 485 17.32 -13.75 16.97
C ALA A 485 16.55 -12.54 17.53
N GLY A 486 17.23 -11.42 17.78
CA GLY A 486 16.60 -10.16 18.18
C GLY A 486 15.65 -9.62 17.11
N LEU A 487 16.08 -9.61 15.84
CA LEU A 487 15.27 -9.20 14.70
C LEU A 487 14.09 -10.14 14.45
N ALA A 488 14.28 -11.45 14.61
CA ALA A 488 13.20 -12.44 14.52
C ALA A 488 12.18 -12.23 15.63
N ALA A 489 12.63 -12.06 16.88
CA ALA A 489 11.75 -11.77 18.01
C ALA A 489 11.02 -10.42 17.86
N GLU A 490 11.63 -9.40 17.26
CA GLU A 490 10.96 -8.13 16.93
C GLU A 490 9.91 -8.32 15.81
N ARG A 491 10.21 -9.10 14.77
CA ARG A 491 9.23 -9.48 13.74
C ARG A 491 8.06 -10.26 14.32
N ASP A 492 8.31 -11.23 15.19
CA ASP A 492 7.27 -12.03 15.84
C ASP A 492 6.42 -11.18 16.78
N ARG A 493 7.04 -10.28 17.56
CA ARG A 493 6.32 -9.29 18.38
C ARG A 493 5.52 -8.33 17.52
N GLU A 494 6.03 -7.85 16.40
CA GLU A 494 5.28 -7.00 15.48
C GLU A 494 4.18 -7.78 14.75
N VAL A 495 4.35 -9.07 14.45
CA VAL A 495 3.30 -9.95 13.92
C VAL A 495 2.23 -10.19 14.99
N LEU A 496 2.59 -10.44 16.24
CA LEU A 496 1.67 -10.57 17.37
C LEU A 496 0.97 -9.25 17.68
N ARG A 497 1.68 -8.12 17.64
CA ARG A 497 1.12 -6.77 17.79
C ARG A 497 0.22 -6.42 16.62
N ARG A 498 0.56 -6.80 15.38
CA ARG A 498 -0.31 -6.68 14.21
C ARG A 498 -1.48 -7.64 14.29
N ARG A 499 -1.36 -8.85 14.85
CA ARG A 499 -2.48 -9.77 15.09
C ARG A 499 -3.38 -9.26 16.21
N GLY A 500 -2.83 -8.64 17.25
CA GLY A 500 -3.54 -7.99 18.35
C GLY A 500 -4.23 -6.70 17.91
N VAL A 501 -3.57 -5.85 17.14
CA VAL A 501 -4.13 -4.65 16.50
C VAL A 501 -5.07 -5.02 15.37
N ARG A 502 -4.88 -6.12 14.63
CA ARG A 502 -5.87 -6.63 13.66
C ARG A 502 -7.03 -7.31 14.34
N ARG A 503 -6.86 -8.00 15.49
CA ARG A 503 -7.97 -8.52 16.29
C ARG A 503 -8.73 -7.37 16.95
N LEU A 504 -8.05 -6.38 17.51
CA LEU A 504 -8.67 -5.19 18.06
C LEU A 504 -9.28 -4.33 16.96
N ARG A 505 -8.65 -4.14 15.80
CA ARG A 505 -9.26 -3.47 14.64
C ARG A 505 -10.35 -4.30 14.00
N ARG A 506 -10.33 -5.64 14.04
CA ARG A 506 -11.45 -6.48 13.59
C ARG A 506 -12.57 -6.48 14.59
N LEU A 507 -12.30 -6.46 15.90
CA LEU A 507 -13.31 -6.34 16.95
C LEU A 507 -13.89 -4.93 16.97
N VAL A 508 -13.07 -3.89 16.81
CA VAL A 508 -13.50 -2.49 16.67
C VAL A 508 -14.15 -2.24 15.31
N ALA A 509 -13.71 -2.87 14.21
CA ALA A 509 -14.40 -2.79 12.93
C ALA A 509 -15.67 -3.63 12.90
N CYS A 510 -15.74 -4.77 13.60
CA CYS A 510 -16.97 -5.53 13.79
C CYS A 510 -17.91 -4.77 14.73
N LEU A 511 -17.41 -4.14 15.80
CA LEU A 511 -18.19 -3.31 16.70
C LEU A 511 -18.63 -2.02 16.01
N ALA A 512 -17.78 -1.37 15.23
CA ALA A 512 -18.12 -0.20 14.43
C ALA A 512 -19.04 -0.57 13.27
N ALA A 513 -18.86 -1.71 12.62
CA ALA A 513 -19.81 -2.23 11.64
C ALA A 513 -21.13 -2.64 12.29
N LEU A 514 -21.12 -3.17 13.51
CA LEU A 514 -22.32 -3.46 14.30
C LEU A 514 -23.02 -2.16 14.72
N VAL A 515 -22.27 -1.13 15.12
CA VAL A 515 -22.79 0.20 15.46
C VAL A 515 -23.32 0.90 14.22
N VAL A 516 -22.64 0.82 13.07
CA VAL A 516 -23.12 1.34 11.78
C VAL A 516 -24.32 0.54 11.31
N LEU A 517 -24.35 -0.78 11.47
CA LEU A 517 -25.51 -1.63 11.16
C LEU A 517 -26.69 -1.31 12.08
N LEU A 518 -26.45 -1.10 13.38
CA LEU A 518 -27.45 -0.66 14.36
C LEU A 518 -27.95 0.75 14.06
N ALA A 519 -27.06 1.67 13.66
CA ALA A 519 -27.42 3.02 13.26
C ALA A 519 -28.19 3.02 11.93
N CYS A 520 -27.77 2.23 10.95
CA CYS A 520 -28.47 2.07 9.68
C CYS A 520 -29.82 1.36 9.86
N THR A 521 -29.93 0.37 10.73
CA THR A 521 -31.21 -0.27 11.07
C THR A 521 -32.10 0.66 11.89
N ALA A 522 -31.56 1.49 12.79
CA ALA A 522 -32.32 2.53 13.48
C ALA A 522 -32.80 3.62 12.51
N VAL A 523 -31.94 4.10 11.62
CA VAL A 523 -32.31 5.05 10.56
C VAL A 523 -33.34 4.42 9.63
N TYR A 524 -33.12 3.18 9.18
CA TYR A 524 -34.06 2.43 8.35
C TYR A 524 -35.41 2.24 9.06
N ALA A 525 -35.41 1.87 10.34
CA ALA A 525 -36.62 1.71 11.14
C ALA A 525 -37.37 3.04 11.29
N VAL A 526 -36.67 4.15 11.52
CA VAL A 526 -37.28 5.49 11.58
C VAL A 526 -37.80 5.91 10.20
N THR A 527 -37.08 5.66 9.11
CA THR A 527 -37.55 5.98 7.76
C THR A 527 -38.72 5.10 7.35
N ALA A 528 -38.69 3.81 7.69
CA ALA A 528 -39.79 2.87 7.43
C ALA A 528 -41.02 3.22 8.28
N GLN A 529 -40.84 3.61 9.55
CA GLN A 529 -41.93 4.04 10.41
C GLN A 529 -42.54 5.37 9.92
N ARG A 530 -41.71 6.31 9.46
CA ARG A 530 -42.20 7.56 8.85
C ARG A 530 -42.94 7.31 7.54
N ALA A 531 -42.44 6.41 6.69
CA ALA A 531 -43.11 5.99 5.46
C ALA A 531 -44.46 5.32 5.76
N ALA A 532 -44.49 4.35 6.68
CA ALA A 532 -45.71 3.67 7.10
C ALA A 532 -46.73 4.63 7.74
N THR A 533 -46.27 5.63 8.51
CA THR A 533 -47.16 6.65 9.09
C THR A 533 -47.76 7.54 8.01
N ARG A 534 -46.96 7.90 7.00
CA ARG A 534 -47.42 8.70 5.85
C ARG A 534 -48.44 7.94 5.02
N GLU A 535 -48.12 6.71 4.62
CA GLU A 535 -49.03 5.82 3.87
C GLU A 535 -50.34 5.59 4.64
N ARG A 536 -50.26 5.36 5.95
CA ARG A 536 -51.45 5.22 6.80
C ARG A 536 -52.29 6.50 6.80
N ASN A 537 -51.67 7.67 6.99
CA ASN A 537 -52.40 8.94 7.03
C ASN A 537 -53.03 9.30 5.67
N GLU A 538 -52.34 9.02 4.56
CA GLU A 538 -52.89 9.15 3.21
C GLU A 538 -54.09 8.22 3.02
N ALA A 539 -53.98 6.94 3.39
CA ALA A 539 -55.11 6.00 3.31
C ALA A 539 -56.30 6.40 4.19
N LEU A 540 -56.06 6.94 5.39
CA LEU A 540 -57.11 7.46 6.26
C LEU A 540 -57.76 8.72 5.68
N SER A 541 -56.97 9.63 5.09
CA SER A 541 -57.48 10.82 4.40
C SER A 541 -58.38 10.44 3.21
N LEU A 542 -57.96 9.50 2.37
CA LEU A 542 -58.76 9.00 1.25
C LEU A 542 -60.11 8.42 1.70
N ARG A 543 -60.11 7.58 2.75
CA ARG A 543 -61.35 7.02 3.32
C ARG A 543 -62.24 8.08 3.94
N ALA A 544 -61.66 9.07 4.63
CA ALA A 544 -62.42 10.15 5.23
C ALA A 544 -63.00 11.10 4.18
N ALA A 545 -62.28 11.36 3.07
CA ALA A 545 -62.77 12.12 1.93
C ALA A 545 -63.96 11.43 1.25
N ASP A 546 -63.87 10.10 1.02
CA ASP A 546 -64.99 9.31 0.49
C ASP A 546 -66.19 9.31 1.45
N ALA A 547 -65.94 9.14 2.76
CA ALA A 547 -66.98 9.24 3.77
C ALA A 547 -67.63 10.63 3.80
N ALA A 548 -66.86 11.70 3.61
CA ALA A 548 -67.38 13.06 3.51
C ALA A 548 -68.31 13.23 2.30
N LEU A 549 -68.00 12.64 1.15
CA LEU A 549 -68.90 12.61 0.00
C LEU A 549 -70.19 11.82 0.28
N GLY A 550 -70.14 10.79 1.11
CA GLY A 550 -71.35 10.11 1.61
C GLY A 550 -72.24 10.98 2.51
N LEU A 551 -71.70 12.11 3.00
CA LEU A 551 -72.38 13.05 3.89
C LEU A 551 -72.86 14.32 3.18
N LEU A 552 -72.90 14.39 1.84
CA LEU A 552 -73.27 15.62 1.11
C LEU A 552 -74.66 16.16 1.49
N ALA A 553 -75.60 15.31 1.94
CA ALA A 553 -76.90 15.73 2.47
C ALA A 553 -76.82 16.46 3.84
N ARG A 554 -75.68 16.34 4.53
CA ARG A 554 -75.29 17.06 5.75
C ARG A 554 -74.01 17.85 5.46
N PRO A 555 -74.10 18.93 4.65
CA PRO A 555 -72.96 19.56 4.01
C PRO A 555 -71.94 20.15 5.00
N ARG A 556 -72.40 20.60 6.18
CA ARG A 556 -71.52 21.05 7.26
C ARG A 556 -70.63 19.93 7.79
N ASP A 557 -71.21 18.77 8.08
CA ASP A 557 -70.49 17.59 8.56
C ASP A 557 -69.53 17.07 7.46
N ALA A 558 -70.00 17.05 6.21
CA ALA A 558 -69.18 16.68 5.06
C ALA A 558 -67.97 17.59 4.89
N ALA A 559 -68.16 18.92 4.95
CA ALA A 559 -67.09 19.88 4.77
C ALA A 559 -66.07 19.84 5.92
N ALA A 560 -66.53 19.65 7.16
CA ALA A 560 -65.64 19.49 8.31
C ALA A 560 -64.83 18.19 8.21
N LEU A 561 -65.45 17.06 7.83
CA LEU A 561 -64.74 15.79 7.65
C LEU A 561 -63.75 15.84 6.48
N ALA A 562 -64.11 16.46 5.36
CA ALA A 562 -63.20 16.67 4.23
C ALA A 562 -62.03 17.60 4.59
N LEU A 563 -62.27 18.65 5.38
CA LEU A 563 -61.22 19.52 5.90
C LEU A 563 -60.28 18.76 6.86
N ALA A 564 -60.83 17.93 7.74
CA ALA A 564 -60.02 17.06 8.60
C ALA A 564 -59.17 16.10 7.76
N ALA A 565 -59.75 15.47 6.74
CA ALA A 565 -59.03 14.60 5.80
C ALA A 565 -57.86 15.36 5.15
N HIS A 566 -58.13 16.55 4.60
CA HIS A 566 -57.12 17.39 3.97
C HIS A 566 -55.99 17.80 4.93
N ARG A 567 -56.29 18.03 6.22
CA ARG A 567 -55.29 18.33 7.27
C ARG A 567 -54.50 17.11 7.75
N VAL A 568 -55.07 15.90 7.65
CA VAL A 568 -54.37 14.64 7.96
C VAL A 568 -53.40 14.31 6.83
N ALA A 569 -53.84 14.42 5.58
CA ALA A 569 -52.99 14.38 4.40
C ALA A 569 -53.67 15.14 3.23
N PRO A 570 -52.99 16.11 2.59
CA PRO A 570 -53.56 16.94 1.52
C PRO A 570 -53.56 16.18 0.18
N THR A 571 -54.43 15.17 0.06
CA THR A 571 -54.65 14.42 -1.18
C THR A 571 -55.59 15.16 -2.12
N THR A 572 -55.58 14.78 -3.40
CA THR A 572 -56.50 15.30 -4.43
C THR A 572 -57.96 15.01 -4.07
N GLU A 573 -58.25 13.82 -3.56
CA GLU A 573 -59.58 13.38 -3.17
C GLU A 573 -60.09 14.17 -1.96
N ALA A 574 -59.23 14.47 -0.98
CA ALA A 574 -59.63 15.28 0.17
C ALA A 574 -59.87 16.74 -0.22
N ARG A 575 -59.09 17.28 -1.16
CA ARG A 575 -59.34 18.59 -1.75
C ARG A 575 -60.69 18.61 -2.47
N ASP A 576 -60.92 17.66 -3.37
CA ASP A 576 -62.14 17.62 -4.19
C ASP A 576 -63.37 17.43 -3.30
N ALA A 577 -63.31 16.52 -2.34
CA ALA A 577 -64.38 16.33 -1.34
C ALA A 577 -64.66 17.60 -0.56
N LEU A 578 -63.64 18.40 -0.20
CA LEU A 578 -63.81 19.66 0.50
C LEU A 578 -64.52 20.71 -0.37
N LEU A 579 -64.09 20.87 -1.62
CA LEU A 579 -64.70 21.83 -2.56
C LEU A 579 -66.16 21.46 -2.85
N PHE A 580 -66.44 20.18 -3.11
CA PHE A 580 -67.80 19.71 -3.39
C PHE A 580 -68.69 19.69 -2.13
N ALA A 581 -68.18 19.33 -0.95
CA ALA A 581 -68.96 19.38 0.28
C ALA A 581 -69.41 20.81 0.62
N ARG A 582 -68.54 21.79 0.37
CA ARG A 582 -68.89 23.20 0.49
C ARG A 582 -69.91 23.62 -0.56
N ALA A 583 -69.75 23.20 -1.82
CA ALA A 583 -70.69 23.50 -2.90
C ALA A 583 -72.09 22.91 -2.64
N ALA A 584 -72.15 21.69 -2.10
CA ALA A 584 -73.39 21.04 -1.68
C ALA A 584 -74.16 21.85 -0.63
N GLY A 585 -73.44 22.48 0.31
CA GLY A 585 -74.05 23.32 1.34
C GLY A 585 -74.69 24.61 0.82
N ALA A 586 -74.29 25.05 -0.37
CA ALA A 586 -74.91 26.16 -1.07
C ALA A 586 -75.79 25.70 -2.24
N ALA A 587 -76.05 24.39 -2.38
CA ALA A 587 -76.84 23.88 -3.49
C ALA A 587 -78.31 24.28 -3.33
N THR A 588 -78.91 24.77 -4.41
CA THR A 588 -80.29 25.28 -4.41
C THR A 588 -81.08 24.65 -5.54
N THR A 589 -82.38 24.44 -5.34
CA THR A 589 -83.32 24.01 -6.39
C THR A 589 -84.50 24.97 -6.41
N LEU A 590 -84.90 25.44 -7.59
CA LEU A 590 -86.12 26.23 -7.78
C LEU A 590 -87.25 25.32 -8.32
N GLY A 591 -88.38 25.24 -7.61
CA GLY A 591 -89.55 24.46 -8.05
C GLY A 591 -89.23 23.00 -8.36
N ASP A 592 -89.66 22.51 -9.53
CA ASP A 592 -89.41 21.15 -10.05
C ASP A 592 -87.98 20.99 -10.64
N GLY A 593 -87.09 21.97 -10.46
CA GLY A 593 -85.73 21.96 -10.95
C GLY A 593 -85.50 22.83 -12.19
N TYR A 594 -84.24 23.09 -12.49
CA TYR A 594 -83.86 23.95 -13.62
C TYR A 594 -83.98 23.21 -14.96
N ALA A 595 -84.56 23.87 -15.95
CA ALA A 595 -84.58 23.40 -17.34
C ALA A 595 -83.25 23.67 -18.07
N ARG A 596 -82.43 24.61 -17.57
CA ARG A 596 -81.10 24.98 -18.07
C ARG A 596 -80.27 25.56 -16.92
N VAL A 597 -78.94 25.46 -16.99
CA VAL A 597 -78.07 26.08 -15.95
C VAL A 597 -78.34 27.59 -15.90
N PRO A 598 -78.70 28.12 -14.72
CA PRO A 598 -78.93 29.54 -14.54
C PRO A 598 -77.70 30.40 -14.82
N GLY A 599 -77.91 31.57 -15.42
CA GLY A 599 -77.00 32.71 -15.37
C GLY A 599 -77.70 33.87 -14.66
N GLY A 600 -77.84 35.05 -15.27
CA GLY A 600 -78.66 36.15 -14.73
C GLY A 600 -80.18 35.87 -14.73
N VAL A 601 -80.63 34.95 -15.60
CA VAL A 601 -81.98 34.41 -15.67
C VAL A 601 -81.93 32.89 -15.50
N ALA A 602 -82.66 32.37 -14.51
CA ALA A 602 -82.88 30.94 -14.35
C ALA A 602 -84.22 30.55 -14.97
N VAL A 603 -84.28 29.37 -15.56
CA VAL A 603 -85.53 28.82 -16.12
C VAL A 603 -85.83 27.48 -15.46
N THR A 604 -87.02 27.35 -14.88
CA THR A 604 -87.57 26.07 -14.41
C THR A 604 -88.72 25.64 -15.32
N HIS A 605 -89.05 24.36 -15.32
CA HIS A 605 -90.25 23.88 -16.00
C HIS A 605 -91.23 23.40 -14.95
N GLU A 606 -92.52 23.68 -15.14
CA GLU A 606 -93.58 23.17 -14.29
C GLU A 606 -94.67 22.56 -15.16
N LEU A 607 -95.11 21.37 -14.77
CA LEU A 607 -96.26 20.69 -15.37
C LEU A 607 -97.49 21.05 -14.54
N ASP A 608 -98.34 21.95 -15.05
CA ASP A 608 -99.58 22.33 -14.35
C ASP A 608 -100.56 21.15 -14.33
N PRO A 609 -100.94 20.60 -13.16
CA PRO A 609 -101.88 19.49 -13.07
C PRO A 609 -103.28 19.94 -13.52
N GLY A 610 -103.63 19.66 -14.78
CA GLY A 610 -104.90 20.07 -15.41
C GLY A 610 -104.74 21.01 -16.61
N SER A 611 -103.54 21.48 -16.90
CA SER A 611 -103.21 22.20 -18.15
C SER A 611 -102.80 21.20 -19.23
N SER A 612 -103.19 21.46 -20.49
CA SER A 612 -102.68 20.73 -21.65
C SER A 612 -101.33 21.27 -22.15
N GLY A 613 -100.49 21.83 -21.28
CA GLY A 613 -99.26 22.53 -21.66
C GLY A 613 -98.21 22.60 -20.54
N ILE A 614 -96.98 22.93 -20.92
CA ILE A 614 -95.82 23.11 -20.03
C ILE A 614 -95.55 24.60 -19.78
N THR A 615 -95.28 24.98 -18.53
CA THR A 615 -94.91 26.36 -18.21
C THR A 615 -93.43 26.45 -17.91
N TYR A 616 -92.68 27.17 -18.75
CA TYR A 616 -91.29 27.53 -18.48
C TYR A 616 -91.24 28.83 -17.67
N ARG A 617 -90.83 28.74 -16.41
CA ARG A 617 -90.86 29.84 -15.45
C ARG A 617 -89.51 30.51 -15.31
N LEU A 618 -89.52 31.83 -15.32
CA LEU A 618 -88.32 32.65 -15.24
C LEU A 618 -88.09 33.11 -13.81
N TRP A 619 -86.81 33.15 -13.43
CA TRP A 619 -86.35 33.67 -12.15
C TRP A 619 -85.16 34.59 -12.38
N VAL A 620 -85.10 35.68 -11.63
CA VAL A 620 -84.13 36.77 -11.84
C VAL A 620 -83.38 37.06 -10.55
N GLY A 621 -82.10 37.41 -10.68
CA GLY A 621 -81.18 37.63 -9.57
C GLY A 621 -80.14 36.51 -9.51
N ASP A 622 -79.35 36.48 -8.45
CA ASP A 622 -78.20 35.56 -8.31
C ASP A 622 -78.36 34.66 -7.08
N GLY A 623 -77.76 33.46 -7.11
CA GLY A 623 -77.74 32.55 -5.96
C GLY A 623 -79.13 32.10 -5.45
N PRO A 624 -79.28 31.87 -4.13
CA PRO A 624 -80.52 31.34 -3.52
C PRO A 624 -81.70 32.34 -3.51
N ASP A 625 -81.42 33.64 -3.63
CA ASP A 625 -82.41 34.71 -3.45
C ASP A 625 -83.10 35.12 -4.76
N ARG A 626 -83.03 34.27 -5.79
CA ARG A 626 -83.66 34.51 -7.09
C ARG A 626 -85.16 34.72 -6.93
N ARG A 627 -85.65 35.89 -7.37
CA ARG A 627 -87.08 36.18 -7.35
C ARG A 627 -87.77 35.52 -8.53
N ARG A 628 -88.99 35.05 -8.30
CA ARG A 628 -89.88 34.63 -9.39
C ARG A 628 -90.22 35.83 -10.28
N ALA A 629 -90.16 35.65 -11.59
CA ALA A 629 -90.58 36.61 -12.59
C ALA A 629 -91.76 36.03 -13.40
N GLY A 630 -91.80 36.26 -14.71
CA GLY A 630 -92.82 35.74 -15.61
C GLY A 630 -92.60 34.29 -16.04
N GLY A 631 -93.30 33.85 -17.09
CA GLY A 631 -93.11 32.53 -17.68
C GLY A 631 -93.74 32.39 -19.07
N MET A 632 -93.27 31.38 -19.80
CA MET A 632 -93.74 31.01 -21.13
C MET A 632 -94.64 29.79 -21.01
N VAL A 633 -95.93 29.94 -21.36
CA VAL A 633 -96.88 28.82 -21.38
C VAL A 633 -96.92 28.24 -22.78
N LEU A 634 -96.57 26.96 -22.89
CA LEU A 634 -96.30 26.30 -24.17
C LEU A 634 -97.06 24.97 -24.27
N PRO A 635 -97.27 24.42 -25.48
CA PRO A 635 -97.83 23.08 -25.68
C PRO A 635 -97.04 21.97 -24.95
N PRO A 636 -97.65 20.80 -24.68
CA PRO A 636 -97.15 19.81 -23.72
C PRO A 636 -95.91 19.02 -24.18
N ASP A 637 -95.47 19.19 -25.43
CA ASP A 637 -94.25 18.60 -26.00
C ASP A 637 -93.20 19.65 -26.37
N SER A 638 -93.42 20.91 -26.00
CA SER A 638 -92.49 22.00 -26.31
C SER A 638 -91.29 21.97 -25.38
N PHE A 639 -90.11 22.31 -25.90
CA PHE A 639 -88.91 22.45 -25.09
C PHE A 639 -88.06 23.67 -25.43
N LEU A 640 -87.40 24.22 -24.42
CA LEU A 640 -86.45 25.32 -24.56
C LEU A 640 -85.15 24.80 -25.22
N ASN A 641 -84.90 25.19 -26.47
CA ASN A 641 -83.77 24.70 -27.27
C ASN A 641 -82.53 25.58 -27.16
N LEU A 642 -82.67 26.90 -27.30
CA LEU A 642 -81.55 27.85 -27.22
C LEU A 642 -81.92 29.06 -26.36
N LEU A 643 -80.92 29.64 -25.73
CA LEU A 643 -80.98 30.89 -24.97
C LEU A 643 -79.70 31.66 -25.32
N SER A 644 -79.83 32.92 -25.71
CA SER A 644 -78.68 33.79 -25.97
C SER A 644 -77.84 33.98 -24.71
N ALA A 645 -76.55 34.28 -24.86
CA ALA A 645 -75.66 34.45 -23.71
C ALA A 645 -76.04 35.65 -22.82
N ASP A 646 -76.65 36.69 -23.40
CA ASP A 646 -77.25 37.81 -22.68
C ASP A 646 -78.60 37.49 -22.02
N GLU A 647 -79.14 36.29 -22.27
CA GLU A 647 -80.38 35.74 -21.73
C GLU A 647 -81.65 36.51 -22.06
N ARG A 648 -81.59 37.37 -23.09
CA ARG A 648 -82.73 38.17 -23.55
C ARG A 648 -83.53 37.49 -24.65
N THR A 649 -82.99 36.47 -25.30
CA THR A 649 -83.64 35.82 -26.42
C THR A 649 -83.68 34.31 -26.21
N ALA A 650 -84.89 33.74 -26.19
CA ALA A 650 -85.11 32.31 -26.05
C ALA A 650 -85.76 31.73 -27.30
N LEU A 651 -85.26 30.58 -27.75
CA LEU A 651 -85.84 29.80 -28.84
C LEU A 651 -86.44 28.52 -28.27
N VAL A 652 -87.74 28.36 -28.47
CA VAL A 652 -88.52 27.20 -28.05
C VAL A 652 -88.86 26.36 -29.27
N VAL A 653 -88.65 25.06 -29.19
CA VAL A 653 -89.14 24.10 -30.18
C VAL A 653 -90.55 23.70 -29.75
N VAL A 654 -91.54 24.00 -30.59
CA VAL A 654 -92.93 23.62 -30.33
C VAL A 654 -93.24 22.27 -30.98
N ARG A 655 -92.76 22.08 -32.22
CA ARG A 655 -92.79 20.84 -33.01
C ARG A 655 -91.49 20.75 -33.83
N PRO A 656 -91.14 19.58 -34.40
CA PRO A 656 -89.86 19.40 -35.11
C PRO A 656 -89.53 20.45 -36.20
N ASP A 657 -90.55 21.05 -36.81
CA ASP A 657 -90.45 22.06 -37.86
C ASP A 657 -91.06 23.42 -37.49
N GLU A 658 -91.41 23.63 -36.21
CA GLU A 658 -92.04 24.85 -35.71
C GLU A 658 -91.33 25.36 -34.45
N PHE A 659 -90.76 26.56 -34.56
CA PHE A 659 -90.01 27.20 -33.48
C PHE A 659 -90.65 28.53 -33.09
N GLU A 660 -90.68 28.83 -31.81
CA GLU A 660 -91.12 30.13 -31.29
C GLU A 660 -89.93 30.90 -30.72
N LEU A 661 -89.84 32.17 -31.11
CA LEU A 661 -88.89 33.11 -30.56
C LEU A 661 -89.55 33.95 -29.47
N TRP A 662 -88.85 34.07 -28.35
CA TRP A 662 -89.31 34.78 -27.17
C TRP A 662 -88.30 35.86 -26.76
N ASP A 663 -88.80 37.07 -26.53
CA ASP A 663 -88.09 38.19 -25.91
C ASP A 663 -88.28 38.12 -24.39
N LEU A 664 -87.14 38.02 -23.70
CA LEU A 664 -86.97 37.94 -22.25
C LEU A 664 -86.32 39.22 -21.67
N GLY A 665 -86.20 40.29 -22.46
CA GLY A 665 -85.63 41.57 -22.03
C GLY A 665 -86.38 42.20 -20.85
N ASP A 666 -87.68 41.93 -20.74
CA ASP A 666 -88.47 42.09 -19.52
C ASP A 666 -88.87 40.70 -18.99
N PRO A 667 -88.13 40.13 -18.03
CA PRO A 667 -88.36 38.77 -17.55
C PRO A 667 -89.68 38.65 -16.76
N ASP A 668 -90.30 39.74 -16.31
CA ASP A 668 -91.63 39.72 -15.67
C ASP A 668 -92.76 39.52 -16.68
N ALA A 669 -92.52 39.86 -17.95
CA ALA A 669 -93.50 39.78 -19.02
C ALA A 669 -92.85 39.25 -20.31
N PRO A 670 -92.41 37.99 -20.35
CA PRO A 670 -91.81 37.40 -21.55
C PRO A 670 -92.81 37.38 -22.70
N ARG A 671 -92.35 37.73 -23.90
CA ARG A 671 -93.23 37.88 -25.08
C ARG A 671 -92.74 37.04 -26.24
N ARG A 672 -93.65 36.26 -26.83
CA ARG A 672 -93.41 35.65 -28.12
C ARG A 672 -93.34 36.72 -29.20
N THR A 673 -92.21 36.83 -29.89
CA THR A 673 -91.96 37.82 -30.95
C THR A 673 -92.16 37.26 -32.34
N ALA A 674 -91.89 35.96 -32.56
CA ALA A 674 -92.05 35.31 -33.85
C ALA A 674 -92.37 33.81 -33.73
N THR A 675 -93.00 33.25 -34.77
CA THR A 675 -93.17 31.81 -34.97
C THR A 675 -92.60 31.45 -36.34
N MET A 676 -91.71 30.46 -36.37
CA MET A 676 -90.95 30.04 -37.54
C MET A 676 -91.35 28.59 -37.88
N ALA A 677 -92.32 28.45 -38.78
CA ALA A 677 -92.76 27.15 -39.29
C ALA A 677 -92.10 26.81 -40.63
N GLY A 678 -91.60 25.58 -40.80
CA GLY A 678 -90.88 25.13 -42.00
C GLY A 678 -89.43 25.63 -42.09
N TRP A 679 -88.91 26.19 -40.99
CA TRP A 679 -87.51 26.63 -40.90
C TRP A 679 -86.59 25.44 -40.57
N PRO A 680 -85.28 25.52 -40.85
CA PRO A 680 -84.37 24.44 -40.51
C PRO A 680 -84.12 24.46 -39.00
N PHE A 681 -83.84 23.30 -38.40
CA PHE A 681 -83.61 23.22 -36.95
C PHE A 681 -82.44 24.13 -36.52
N PRO A 682 -82.68 25.18 -35.71
CA PRO A 682 -81.62 26.11 -35.34
C PRO A 682 -80.59 25.42 -34.45
N GLN A 683 -79.33 25.44 -34.88
CA GLN A 683 -78.21 24.79 -34.19
C GLN A 683 -77.48 25.76 -33.25
N GLY A 684 -77.60 27.07 -33.47
CA GLY A 684 -77.00 28.07 -32.60
C GLY A 684 -77.62 29.45 -32.74
N ILE A 685 -77.36 30.28 -31.72
CA ILE A 685 -77.70 31.69 -31.62
C ILE A 685 -76.48 32.43 -31.08
N ASP A 686 -76.20 33.64 -31.57
CA ASP A 686 -75.11 34.49 -31.07
C ASP A 686 -75.38 35.02 -29.65
N ALA A 687 -74.38 35.64 -29.03
CA ALA A 687 -74.46 36.08 -27.64
C ALA A 687 -75.55 37.12 -27.39
N ALA A 688 -75.82 37.98 -28.38
CA ALA A 688 -76.84 39.04 -28.31
C ALA A 688 -78.23 38.61 -28.81
N GLY A 689 -78.37 37.38 -29.29
CA GLY A 689 -79.64 36.89 -29.83
C GLY A 689 -80.03 37.47 -31.18
N THR A 690 -79.10 38.06 -31.94
CA THR A 690 -79.33 38.78 -33.20
C THR A 690 -79.08 37.96 -34.46
N LEU A 691 -78.40 36.82 -34.36
CA LEU A 691 -78.04 35.95 -35.48
C LEU A 691 -78.32 34.50 -35.12
N MET A 692 -79.07 33.81 -35.97
CA MET A 692 -79.32 32.37 -35.89
C MET A 692 -78.69 31.66 -37.07
N ALA A 693 -78.24 30.43 -36.84
CA ALA A 693 -77.70 29.58 -37.88
C ALA A 693 -78.24 28.15 -37.79
N ALA A 694 -78.37 27.52 -38.96
CA ALA A 694 -78.75 26.12 -39.09
C ALA A 694 -78.12 25.51 -40.34
N VAL A 695 -78.18 24.19 -40.43
CA VAL A 695 -77.85 23.45 -41.65
C VAL A 695 -79.15 23.13 -42.40
N GLU A 696 -79.16 23.48 -43.68
CA GLU A 696 -80.24 23.14 -44.60
C GLU A 696 -79.65 22.54 -45.88
N ASP A 697 -80.10 21.33 -46.24
CA ASP A 697 -79.64 20.59 -47.43
C ASP A 697 -78.11 20.58 -47.57
N GLY A 698 -77.42 20.40 -46.44
CA GLY A 698 -75.96 20.35 -46.37
C GLY A 698 -75.25 21.70 -46.53
N ALA A 699 -75.94 22.84 -46.48
CA ALA A 699 -75.31 24.16 -46.43
C ALA A 699 -75.64 24.91 -45.15
N ALA A 700 -74.73 25.80 -44.74
CA ALA A 700 -74.98 26.72 -43.65
C ALA A 700 -75.95 27.81 -44.13
N VAL A 701 -77.04 27.99 -43.39
CA VAL A 701 -77.98 29.10 -43.57
C VAL A 701 -78.03 29.93 -42.29
N HIS A 702 -78.17 31.24 -42.44
CA HIS A 702 -78.31 32.15 -41.31
C HIS A 702 -79.44 33.16 -41.56
N TRP A 703 -79.97 33.70 -40.47
CA TRP A 703 -81.01 34.73 -40.51
C TRP A 703 -80.98 35.53 -39.21
N ARG A 704 -81.59 36.73 -39.24
CA ARG A 704 -81.86 37.49 -38.02
C ARG A 704 -83.24 37.14 -37.47
N PRO A 705 -83.45 37.22 -36.14
CA PRO A 705 -84.77 37.22 -35.54
C PRO A 705 -85.77 38.10 -36.29
N GLY A 706 -86.90 37.51 -36.69
CA GLY A 706 -87.98 38.23 -37.38
C GLY A 706 -87.81 38.39 -38.89
N ASP A 707 -86.69 37.97 -39.47
CA ASP A 707 -86.54 37.89 -40.93
C ASP A 707 -87.55 36.89 -41.52
N THR A 708 -88.07 37.20 -42.71
CA THR A 708 -88.94 36.29 -43.48
C THR A 708 -88.16 35.41 -44.47
N THR A 709 -86.86 35.63 -44.58
CA THR A 709 -85.95 34.91 -45.49
C THR A 709 -84.67 34.54 -44.77
N ARG A 710 -84.10 33.39 -45.12
CA ARG A 710 -82.78 32.94 -44.67
C ARG A 710 -81.77 33.02 -45.80
N THR A 711 -80.53 33.35 -45.46
CA THR A 711 -79.43 33.51 -46.41
C THR A 711 -78.56 32.25 -46.37
N ARG A 712 -78.35 31.62 -47.54
CA ARG A 712 -77.44 30.49 -47.69
C ARG A 712 -76.01 30.99 -47.88
N LEU A 713 -75.09 30.51 -47.06
CA LEU A 713 -73.67 30.80 -47.20
C LEU A 713 -73.05 29.88 -48.28
N PRO A 714 -72.02 30.34 -49.01
CA PRO A 714 -71.41 29.54 -50.06
C PRO A 714 -70.74 28.27 -49.53
N GLY A 715 -71.07 27.11 -50.07
CA GLY A 715 -70.42 25.83 -49.73
C GLY A 715 -71.39 24.78 -49.18
N ASP A 716 -71.19 23.54 -49.59
CA ASP A 716 -72.02 22.39 -49.25
C ASP A 716 -71.26 21.38 -48.37
N GLY A 717 -71.93 20.35 -47.87
CA GLY A 717 -71.35 19.33 -46.98
C GLY A 717 -71.19 19.80 -45.53
N VAL A 718 -71.87 20.87 -45.12
CA VAL A 718 -71.89 21.37 -43.73
C VAL A 718 -72.65 20.36 -42.84
N GLU A 719 -72.00 19.92 -41.76
CA GLU A 719 -72.61 19.01 -40.76
C GLU A 719 -73.12 19.79 -39.53
N ASN A 720 -72.42 20.85 -39.12
CA ASN A 720 -72.77 21.68 -37.97
C ASN A 720 -72.40 23.15 -38.23
N VAL A 721 -73.20 24.09 -37.71
CA VAL A 721 -72.94 25.53 -37.76
C VAL A 721 -73.40 26.23 -36.48
N VAL A 722 -72.53 27.09 -35.95
CA VAL A 722 -72.81 27.93 -34.78
C VAL A 722 -72.44 29.39 -35.08
N PRO A 723 -73.26 30.39 -34.72
CA PRO A 723 -72.88 31.79 -34.84
C PRO A 723 -71.66 32.13 -33.99
N LEU A 724 -70.84 33.09 -34.42
CA LEU A 724 -69.87 33.75 -33.54
C LEU A 724 -70.61 34.59 -32.49
N ASP A 725 -70.05 34.70 -31.29
CA ASP A 725 -70.64 35.44 -30.17
C ASP A 725 -70.92 36.92 -30.52
N ASP A 726 -70.09 37.53 -31.35
CA ASP A 726 -70.23 38.92 -31.80
C ASP A 726 -71.26 39.13 -32.94
N GLY A 727 -71.84 38.05 -33.47
CA GLY A 727 -72.81 38.06 -34.56
C GLY A 727 -72.23 38.43 -35.93
N THR A 728 -70.91 38.51 -36.10
CA THR A 728 -70.27 38.92 -37.37
C THR A 728 -70.12 37.80 -38.39
N GLY A 729 -70.33 36.56 -37.97
CA GLY A 729 -70.17 35.37 -38.80
C GLY A 729 -70.63 34.09 -38.12
N VAL A 730 -70.27 32.96 -38.70
CA VAL A 730 -70.53 31.62 -38.19
C VAL A 730 -69.25 30.79 -38.19
N VAL A 731 -69.13 29.86 -37.27
CA VAL A 731 -68.20 28.74 -37.35
C VAL A 731 -68.96 27.53 -37.87
N LEU A 732 -68.42 26.86 -38.87
CA LEU A 732 -69.04 25.68 -39.44
C LEU A 732 -68.04 24.54 -39.59
N ALA A 733 -68.54 23.31 -39.50
CA ALA A 733 -67.80 22.10 -39.79
C ALA A 733 -68.32 21.48 -41.08
N ARG A 734 -67.45 21.35 -42.08
CA ARG A 734 -67.76 20.75 -43.38
C ARG A 734 -67.09 19.38 -43.51
N ARG A 735 -67.85 18.39 -43.96
CA ARG A 735 -67.33 17.06 -44.28
C ARG A 735 -66.61 17.05 -45.63
N ASP A 736 -65.36 16.62 -45.62
CA ASP A 736 -64.56 16.26 -46.80
C ASP A 736 -64.05 14.82 -46.64
N GLY A 737 -64.78 13.87 -47.26
CA GLY A 737 -64.55 12.44 -47.07
C GLY A 737 -64.76 12.00 -45.61
N ASP A 738 -63.67 11.54 -44.98
CA ASP A 738 -63.62 11.17 -43.55
C ASP A 738 -63.15 12.32 -42.64
N ARG A 739 -62.77 13.47 -43.22
CA ARG A 739 -62.31 14.66 -42.49
C ARG A 739 -63.43 15.67 -42.34
N ARG A 740 -63.38 16.42 -41.24
CA ARG A 740 -64.22 17.59 -40.96
C ARG A 740 -63.30 18.80 -40.91
N ASP A 741 -63.50 19.71 -41.85
CA ASP A 741 -62.82 21.00 -41.90
C ASP A 741 -63.67 22.03 -41.15
N VAL A 742 -63.10 22.60 -40.10
CA VAL A 742 -63.71 23.69 -39.34
C VAL A 742 -63.19 25.00 -39.91
N GLU A 743 -64.10 25.91 -40.23
CA GLU A 743 -63.79 27.24 -40.75
C GLU A 743 -64.69 28.29 -40.12
N VAL A 744 -64.12 29.49 -39.93
CA VAL A 744 -64.89 30.69 -39.60
C VAL A 744 -65.30 31.34 -40.91
N ARG A 745 -66.59 31.60 -41.07
CA ARG A 745 -67.16 32.25 -42.24
C ARG A 745 -67.91 33.52 -41.84
N SER A 746 -67.45 34.66 -42.33
CA SER A 746 -68.19 35.92 -42.17
C SER A 746 -69.47 35.91 -43.00
N LEU A 747 -70.42 36.76 -42.64
CA LEU A 747 -71.74 36.81 -43.31
C LEU A 747 -71.68 37.23 -44.79
N ASP A 748 -70.58 37.86 -45.23
CA ASP A 748 -70.31 38.19 -46.64
C ASP A 748 -69.69 37.00 -47.43
N GLY A 749 -69.45 35.86 -46.78
CA GLY A 749 -68.99 34.62 -47.39
C GLY A 749 -67.48 34.39 -47.38
N ARG A 750 -66.67 35.27 -46.79
CA ARG A 750 -65.22 35.04 -46.64
C ARG A 750 -64.98 33.91 -45.62
N ALA A 751 -64.19 32.92 -46.02
CA ALA A 751 -63.86 31.76 -45.19
C ALA A 751 -62.39 31.82 -44.71
N THR A 752 -62.19 31.56 -43.42
CA THR A 752 -60.89 31.42 -42.77
C THR A 752 -60.80 30.00 -42.18
N PRO A 753 -59.93 29.13 -42.70
CA PRO A 753 -59.78 27.78 -42.18
C PRO A 753 -59.22 27.80 -40.76
N VAL A 754 -59.80 27.01 -39.86
CA VAL A 754 -59.42 26.95 -38.44
C VAL A 754 -58.64 25.67 -38.16
N LEU A 755 -59.26 24.52 -38.40
CA LEU A 755 -58.64 23.20 -38.19
C LEU A 755 -59.30 22.14 -39.06
N SER A 756 -58.67 20.96 -39.14
CA SER A 756 -59.22 19.81 -39.85
C SER A 756 -58.92 18.54 -39.08
N ARG A 757 -59.94 17.70 -38.85
CA ARG A 757 -59.85 16.47 -38.03
C ARG A 757 -60.62 15.32 -38.68
N SER A 758 -60.15 14.10 -38.49
CA SER A 758 -60.84 12.88 -38.92
C SER A 758 -61.77 12.34 -37.84
N ALA A 759 -62.71 13.17 -37.38
CA ALA A 759 -63.70 12.82 -36.35
C ALA A 759 -64.95 13.68 -36.48
N ARG A 760 -66.07 13.25 -35.89
CA ARG A 760 -67.25 14.11 -35.69
C ARG A 760 -66.91 15.18 -34.65
N LEU A 761 -67.39 16.41 -34.86
CA LEU A 761 -67.02 17.55 -34.04
C LEU A 761 -68.26 18.25 -33.46
N ALA A 762 -68.18 18.62 -32.18
CA ALA A 762 -69.06 19.61 -31.59
C ALA A 762 -68.32 20.95 -31.45
N LEU A 763 -69.03 22.05 -31.70
CA LEU A 763 -68.50 23.41 -31.73
C LEU A 763 -69.20 24.24 -30.66
N VAL A 764 -68.44 24.99 -29.87
CA VAL A 764 -68.95 25.96 -28.88
C VAL A 764 -68.17 27.25 -29.05
N THR A 765 -68.86 28.35 -29.33
CA THR A 765 -68.25 29.69 -29.36
C THR A 765 -68.31 30.31 -27.98
N GLY A 766 -67.37 31.21 -27.71
CA GLY A 766 -67.31 31.95 -26.45
C GLY A 766 -66.74 33.35 -26.62
N PRO A 767 -66.71 34.13 -25.51
CA PRO A 767 -66.38 35.55 -25.54
C PRO A 767 -64.99 35.83 -26.09
N GLY A 768 -64.84 36.88 -26.89
CA GLY A 768 -63.54 37.29 -27.45
C GLY A 768 -63.03 36.31 -28.52
N ASP A 769 -63.92 35.90 -29.43
CA ASP A 769 -63.61 35.00 -30.55
C ASP A 769 -62.95 33.69 -30.10
N ARG A 770 -63.47 33.11 -29.00
CA ARG A 770 -63.03 31.80 -28.52
C ARG A 770 -63.84 30.71 -29.18
N LEU A 771 -63.18 29.62 -29.54
CA LEU A 771 -63.83 28.44 -30.11
C LEU A 771 -63.34 27.19 -29.41
N ALA A 772 -64.26 26.43 -28.82
CA ALA A 772 -64.05 25.08 -28.37
C ALA A 772 -64.50 24.09 -29.44
N VAL A 773 -63.63 23.13 -29.75
CA VAL A 773 -63.89 22.03 -30.68
C VAL A 773 -63.68 20.72 -29.94
N SER A 774 -64.79 20.02 -29.71
CA SER A 774 -64.79 18.70 -29.07
C SER A 774 -64.82 17.60 -30.13
N ASP A 775 -63.83 16.72 -30.07
CA ASP A 775 -63.75 15.49 -30.86
C ASP A 775 -64.68 14.43 -30.25
N LEU A 776 -65.76 14.14 -30.97
CA LEU A 776 -66.81 13.23 -30.51
C LEU A 776 -66.45 11.75 -30.66
N ASP A 777 -65.36 11.42 -31.35
CA ASP A 777 -64.92 10.04 -31.56
C ASP A 777 -63.60 9.74 -30.80
N GLY A 778 -62.81 10.78 -30.47
CA GLY A 778 -61.46 10.69 -29.91
C GLY A 778 -61.27 11.24 -28.49
N ALA A 779 -62.35 11.72 -27.85
CA ALA A 779 -62.32 12.26 -26.48
C ALA A 779 -61.26 13.37 -26.28
N ARG A 780 -61.28 14.38 -27.16
CA ARG A 780 -60.33 15.49 -27.16
C ARG A 780 -61.05 16.82 -27.25
N LEU A 781 -60.64 17.78 -26.44
CA LEU A 781 -61.08 19.18 -26.51
C LEU A 781 -59.94 20.06 -27.04
N THR A 782 -60.20 20.84 -28.09
CA THR A 782 -59.29 21.86 -28.61
C THR A 782 -59.92 23.23 -28.41
N VAL A 783 -59.24 24.17 -27.77
CA VAL A 783 -59.70 25.57 -27.65
C VAL A 783 -58.79 26.47 -28.47
N LEU A 784 -59.39 27.35 -29.26
CA LEU A 784 -58.70 28.28 -30.15
C LEU A 784 -59.15 29.71 -29.93
N ASP A 785 -58.23 30.63 -30.17
CA ASP A 785 -58.51 32.02 -30.50
C ASP A 785 -58.72 32.09 -32.01
N VAL A 786 -59.89 32.53 -32.45
CA VAL A 786 -60.22 32.72 -33.87
C VAL A 786 -60.29 34.19 -34.28
N ALA A 787 -59.86 35.11 -33.41
CA ALA A 787 -59.67 36.51 -33.78
C ALA A 787 -58.48 36.63 -34.76
N GLY A 788 -58.77 36.92 -36.03
CA GLY A 788 -57.72 37.07 -37.05
C GLY A 788 -57.17 35.72 -37.52
N GLU A 789 -55.86 35.47 -37.33
CA GLU A 789 -55.24 34.18 -37.67
C GLU A 789 -55.48 33.15 -36.54
N PRO A 790 -56.16 32.02 -36.82
CA PRO A 790 -56.52 31.07 -35.77
C PRO A 790 -55.32 30.51 -35.01
N ARG A 791 -55.40 30.53 -33.68
CA ARG A 791 -54.34 30.06 -32.78
C ARG A 791 -54.90 29.12 -31.73
N THR A 792 -54.33 27.92 -31.62
CA THR A 792 -54.66 27.00 -30.54
C THR A 792 -54.18 27.52 -29.18
N LEU A 793 -55.10 27.59 -28.22
CA LEU A 793 -54.87 27.98 -26.83
C LEU A 793 -54.74 26.75 -25.92
N LEU A 794 -55.51 25.68 -26.20
CA LEU A 794 -55.53 24.44 -25.41
C LEU A 794 -55.75 23.22 -26.31
N GLU A 795 -55.02 22.13 -26.06
CA GLU A 795 -55.38 20.77 -26.48
C GLU A 795 -55.45 19.89 -25.23
N ALA A 796 -56.61 19.30 -24.95
CA ALA A 796 -56.83 18.43 -23.81
C ALA A 796 -57.37 17.07 -24.30
N ASP A 797 -56.63 16.01 -24.01
CA ASP A 797 -57.06 14.63 -24.26
C ASP A 797 -57.88 14.07 -23.08
N ALA A 798 -58.54 12.94 -23.29
CA ALA A 798 -59.37 12.23 -22.32
C ALA A 798 -60.57 13.05 -21.80
N ILE A 799 -61.05 14.00 -22.61
CA ILE A 799 -62.29 14.75 -22.33
C ILE A 799 -63.43 14.04 -23.05
N PRO A 800 -64.44 13.50 -22.34
CA PRO A 800 -65.56 12.80 -22.96
C PRO A 800 -66.23 13.63 -24.05
N ALA A 801 -66.68 12.95 -25.11
CA ALA A 801 -67.33 13.55 -26.26
C ALA A 801 -68.57 14.38 -25.87
N GLU A 802 -69.31 13.91 -24.85
CA GLU A 802 -70.53 14.52 -24.34
C GLU A 802 -70.27 15.58 -23.25
N ALA A 803 -69.02 15.97 -23.01
CA ALA A 803 -68.72 16.97 -22.01
C ALA A 803 -69.30 18.34 -22.41
N GLY A 804 -70.10 18.93 -21.51
CA GLY A 804 -70.56 20.30 -21.65
C GLY A 804 -69.39 21.26 -21.48
N VAL A 805 -69.13 22.10 -22.49
CA VAL A 805 -68.03 23.08 -22.48
C VAL A 805 -68.60 24.47 -22.27
N GLU A 806 -67.98 25.23 -21.37
CA GLU A 806 -68.37 26.59 -21.02
C GLU A 806 -67.13 27.48 -20.90
N PHE A 807 -67.22 28.70 -21.41
CA PHE A 807 -66.20 29.73 -21.23
C PHE A 807 -66.56 30.67 -20.08
N SER A 808 -65.56 31.13 -19.34
CA SER A 808 -65.75 32.29 -18.46
C SER A 808 -66.05 33.54 -19.28
N ARG A 809 -66.74 34.50 -18.67
CA ARG A 809 -67.19 35.73 -19.34
C ARG A 809 -66.05 36.57 -19.95
N ASP A 810 -64.88 36.51 -19.35
CA ASP A 810 -63.66 37.18 -19.82
C ASP A 810 -62.91 36.38 -20.90
N GLY A 811 -63.37 35.17 -21.25
CA GLY A 811 -62.71 34.28 -22.21
C GLY A 811 -61.35 33.74 -21.75
N GLN A 812 -61.03 33.87 -20.46
CA GLN A 812 -59.73 33.49 -19.88
C GLN A 812 -59.74 32.08 -19.30
N THR A 813 -60.90 31.53 -18.99
CA THR A 813 -61.04 30.18 -18.44
C THR A 813 -62.00 29.38 -19.31
N VAL A 814 -61.71 28.09 -19.48
CA VAL A 814 -62.64 27.13 -20.07
C VAL A 814 -62.89 26.00 -19.10
N THR A 815 -64.13 25.54 -19.05
CA THR A 815 -64.57 24.43 -18.21
C THR A 815 -65.21 23.37 -19.07
N ALA A 816 -64.88 22.10 -18.80
CA ALA A 816 -65.61 20.95 -19.32
C ALA A 816 -66.24 20.19 -18.15
N VAL A 817 -67.48 19.74 -18.32
CA VAL A 817 -68.20 18.96 -17.30
C VAL A 817 -68.84 17.74 -17.94
N HIS A 818 -68.62 16.59 -17.32
CA HIS A 818 -69.27 15.35 -17.73
C HIS A 818 -69.45 14.44 -16.51
N ARG A 819 -70.72 14.19 -16.15
CA ARG A 819 -71.10 13.28 -15.05
C ARG A 819 -70.42 13.69 -13.74
N ASP A 820 -69.54 12.85 -13.21
CA ASP A 820 -68.86 13.05 -11.93
C ASP A 820 -67.62 13.96 -12.01
N SER A 821 -67.29 14.45 -13.21
CA SER A 821 -65.99 15.06 -13.49
C SER A 821 -66.13 16.50 -14.00
N VAL A 822 -65.29 17.38 -13.48
CA VAL A 822 -65.18 18.80 -13.87
C VAL A 822 -63.71 19.10 -14.16
N TRP A 823 -63.44 19.68 -15.31
CA TRP A 823 -62.10 20.12 -15.70
C TRP A 823 -62.10 21.63 -15.94
N LEU A 824 -61.12 22.33 -15.40
CA LEU A 824 -60.95 23.78 -15.57
C LEU A 824 -59.53 24.08 -16.06
N TRP A 825 -59.44 24.94 -17.07
CA TRP A 825 -58.18 25.41 -17.63
C TRP A 825 -58.14 26.93 -17.67
N ASP A 826 -57.05 27.50 -17.18
CA ASP A 826 -56.69 28.91 -17.37
C ASP A 826 -55.99 29.04 -18.73
N LEU A 827 -56.61 29.77 -19.65
CA LEU A 827 -56.14 30.00 -21.02
C LEU A 827 -55.09 31.12 -21.11
N THR A 828 -54.82 31.85 -20.02
CA THR A 828 -53.89 32.99 -19.99
C THR A 828 -52.52 32.66 -19.40
N GLY A 829 -52.38 31.53 -18.68
CA GLY A 829 -51.16 31.19 -17.95
C GLY A 829 -50.83 29.69 -17.93
N GLY A 830 -49.57 29.36 -17.65
CA GLY A 830 -49.07 27.98 -17.57
C GLY A 830 -49.43 27.25 -16.26
N ARG A 831 -50.62 27.48 -15.71
CA ARG A 831 -51.11 26.75 -14.53
C ARG A 831 -51.54 25.33 -14.94
N GLU A 832 -51.28 24.37 -14.06
CA GLU A 832 -51.79 23.01 -14.28
C GLU A 832 -53.33 23.01 -14.27
N PRO A 833 -53.96 22.22 -15.15
CA PRO A 833 -55.40 22.13 -15.20
C PRO A 833 -55.97 21.57 -13.89
N LEU A 834 -57.07 22.15 -13.42
CA LEU A 834 -57.77 21.65 -12.25
C LEU A 834 -58.79 20.60 -12.70
N SER A 835 -58.53 19.33 -12.38
CA SER A 835 -59.50 18.25 -12.52
C SER A 835 -60.09 17.92 -11.16
N LEU A 836 -61.41 17.93 -11.08
CA LEU A 836 -62.20 17.66 -9.88
C LEU A 836 -63.12 16.46 -10.15
N ARG A 837 -63.30 15.61 -9.14
CA ARG A 837 -64.20 14.46 -9.22
C ARG A 837 -65.06 14.29 -7.98
N VAL A 838 -66.34 13.98 -8.16
CA VAL A 838 -67.28 13.71 -7.05
C VAL A 838 -68.08 12.42 -7.28
N SER A 839 -67.90 11.46 -6.38
CA SER A 839 -68.68 10.22 -6.43
C SER A 839 -70.12 10.45 -5.97
N GLY A 840 -71.07 9.82 -6.68
CA GLY A 840 -72.49 9.81 -6.29
C GLY A 840 -73.31 10.99 -6.80
N VAL A 841 -72.68 12.00 -7.40
CA VAL A 841 -73.33 13.17 -8.01
C VAL A 841 -72.92 13.24 -9.48
N GLU A 842 -73.88 13.53 -10.36
CA GLU A 842 -73.62 13.71 -11.79
C GLU A 842 -74.08 15.10 -12.21
N PHE A 843 -73.22 15.81 -12.91
CA PHE A 843 -73.49 17.13 -13.48
C PHE A 843 -73.64 17.02 -15.00
N SER A 844 -74.59 17.77 -15.54
CA SER A 844 -74.89 17.79 -16.98
C SER A 844 -74.22 18.94 -17.70
N THR A 845 -73.97 20.06 -17.01
CA THR A 845 -73.52 21.31 -17.64
C THR A 845 -73.07 22.31 -16.56
N ALA A 846 -72.31 23.31 -16.97
CA ALA A 846 -71.73 24.34 -16.14
C ALA A 846 -72.03 25.74 -16.69
N ARG A 847 -72.03 26.75 -15.82
CA ARG A 847 -72.13 28.16 -16.21
C ARG A 847 -71.41 29.05 -15.21
N TYR A 848 -70.80 30.13 -15.67
CA TYR A 848 -70.20 31.13 -14.76
C TYR A 848 -71.26 32.14 -14.29
N GLU A 849 -71.38 32.32 -12.97
CA GLU A 849 -72.31 33.30 -12.38
C GLU A 849 -71.84 34.74 -12.71
N PRO A 850 -72.70 35.62 -13.26
CA PRO A 850 -72.28 36.94 -13.71
C PRO A 850 -71.75 37.88 -12.61
N ALA A 851 -72.21 37.70 -11.38
CA ALA A 851 -71.93 38.61 -10.27
C ALA A 851 -70.52 38.44 -9.67
N ASP A 852 -70.05 37.20 -9.55
CA ASP A 852 -68.81 36.87 -8.84
C ASP A 852 -67.88 35.91 -9.60
N GLY A 853 -68.30 35.41 -10.77
CA GLY A 853 -67.48 34.53 -11.60
C GLY A 853 -67.30 33.13 -11.02
N GLU A 854 -68.11 32.71 -10.05
CA GLU A 854 -68.10 31.33 -9.57
C GLU A 854 -68.74 30.36 -10.56
N LEU A 855 -68.28 29.11 -10.53
CA LEU A 855 -68.77 28.07 -11.41
C LEU A 855 -70.05 27.46 -10.83
N LEU A 856 -71.15 27.59 -11.54
CA LEU A 856 -72.41 26.92 -11.26
C LEU A 856 -72.45 25.59 -12.00
N LEU A 857 -72.75 24.51 -11.29
CA LEU A 857 -72.88 23.16 -11.82
C LEU A 857 -74.31 22.68 -11.63
N LEU A 858 -74.97 22.26 -12.70
CA LEU A 858 -76.33 21.71 -12.62
C LEU A 858 -76.28 20.20 -12.46
N GLU A 859 -76.85 19.70 -11.37
CA GLU A 859 -76.98 18.28 -11.08
C GLU A 859 -78.05 17.64 -11.97
N SER A 860 -77.66 16.58 -12.70
CA SER A 860 -78.49 15.92 -13.71
C SER A 860 -79.75 15.24 -13.16
N ARG A 861 -79.73 14.74 -11.91
CA ARG A 861 -80.85 13.96 -11.34
C ARG A 861 -81.70 14.75 -10.36
N GLY A 862 -81.06 15.49 -9.45
CA GLY A 862 -81.75 16.30 -8.46
C GLY A 862 -82.18 17.69 -8.95
N GLY A 863 -81.66 18.13 -10.11
CA GLY A 863 -81.92 19.48 -10.62
C GLY A 863 -81.39 20.59 -9.71
N ALA A 864 -80.49 20.27 -8.78
CA ALA A 864 -79.88 21.23 -7.88
C ALA A 864 -78.74 21.97 -8.57
N LEU A 865 -78.63 23.26 -8.30
CA LEU A 865 -77.53 24.10 -8.77
C LEU A 865 -76.48 24.22 -7.68
N TRP A 866 -75.30 23.71 -7.95
CA TRP A 866 -74.16 23.71 -7.04
C TRP A 866 -73.25 24.88 -7.39
N ARG A 867 -72.91 25.69 -6.39
CA ARG A 867 -72.01 26.82 -6.56
C ARG A 867 -70.61 26.44 -6.08
N LEU A 868 -69.69 26.26 -7.01
CA LEU A 868 -68.34 25.74 -6.78
C LEU A 868 -67.32 26.88 -6.74
N ALA A 869 -66.74 27.09 -5.55
CA ALA A 869 -65.54 27.90 -5.38
C ALA A 869 -64.30 27.01 -5.58
N VAL A 870 -63.36 27.43 -6.43
CA VAL A 870 -62.14 26.66 -6.75
C VAL A 870 -60.91 27.03 -5.91
N ASP A 871 -61.00 28.09 -5.10
CA ASP A 871 -59.97 28.50 -4.15
C ASP A 871 -60.12 27.74 -2.83
N VAL A 872 -59.22 26.79 -2.59
CA VAL A 872 -59.21 25.96 -1.38
C VAL A 872 -59.06 26.81 -0.12
N ASP A 873 -58.21 27.84 -0.11
CA ASP A 873 -57.98 28.66 1.09
C ASP A 873 -59.22 29.48 1.44
N ARG A 874 -59.95 29.95 0.43
CA ARG A 874 -61.26 30.58 0.62
C ARG A 874 -62.26 29.58 1.20
N VAL A 875 -62.36 28.37 0.64
CA VAL A 875 -63.26 27.32 1.15
C VAL A 875 -62.92 26.95 2.60
N VAL A 876 -61.64 26.82 2.95
CA VAL A 876 -61.21 26.57 4.33
C VAL A 876 -61.68 27.68 5.27
N ARG A 877 -61.52 28.95 4.90
CA ARG A 877 -62.02 30.08 5.71
C ARG A 877 -63.53 30.04 5.90
N GLU A 878 -64.28 29.71 4.84
CA GLU A 878 -65.73 29.61 4.89
C GLU A 878 -66.21 28.44 5.76
N VAL A 879 -65.58 27.27 5.65
CA VAL A 879 -65.86 26.12 6.54
C VAL A 879 -65.52 26.44 7.99
N CYS A 880 -64.43 27.18 8.21
CA CYS A 880 -64.01 27.59 9.55
C CYS A 880 -64.81 28.73 10.16
N ALA A 881 -65.67 29.41 9.39
CA ALA A 881 -66.59 30.40 9.93
C ALA A 881 -67.70 29.75 10.78
N ASP A 882 -68.04 28.49 10.49
CA ASP A 882 -69.08 27.74 11.21
C ASP A 882 -68.77 26.22 11.23
N PRO A 883 -67.68 25.81 11.93
CA PRO A 883 -67.16 24.44 11.87
C PRO A 883 -68.14 23.44 12.50
N ALA A 884 -68.21 22.23 11.94
CA ALA A 884 -68.87 21.09 12.57
C ALA A 884 -67.85 20.20 13.28
N ASP A 885 -68.30 19.49 14.32
CA ASP A 885 -67.46 18.53 15.03
C ASP A 885 -67.17 17.30 14.14
N VAL A 886 -65.95 16.80 14.23
CA VAL A 886 -65.52 15.58 13.52
C VAL A 886 -65.17 14.52 14.56
N ASP A 887 -65.74 13.32 14.41
CA ASP A 887 -65.34 12.17 15.22
C ASP A 887 -63.97 11.65 14.76
N TRP A 888 -62.91 12.23 15.31
CA TRP A 888 -61.54 11.87 14.99
C TRP A 888 -61.21 10.42 15.29
N ALA A 889 -61.83 9.83 16.33
CA ALA A 889 -61.58 8.45 16.72
C ALA A 889 -62.17 7.47 15.68
N ALA A 890 -63.34 7.79 15.14
CA ALA A 890 -63.98 6.98 14.10
C ALA A 890 -63.28 7.09 12.75
N HIS A 891 -62.91 8.30 12.32
CA HIS A 891 -62.41 8.55 10.96
C HIS A 891 -60.87 8.48 10.84
N PHE A 892 -60.13 8.79 11.90
CA PHE A 892 -58.66 8.85 11.88
C PHE A 892 -58.02 8.04 13.03
N PRO A 893 -58.30 6.72 13.14
CA PRO A 893 -57.79 5.90 14.24
C PRO A 893 -56.26 5.94 14.33
N GLY A 894 -55.77 6.31 15.52
CA GLY A 894 -54.34 6.39 15.81
C GLY A 894 -53.65 7.65 15.28
N VAL A 895 -54.40 8.66 14.84
CA VAL A 895 -53.92 10.02 14.58
C VAL A 895 -54.35 10.91 15.75
N SER A 896 -53.42 11.72 16.27
CA SER A 896 -53.75 12.69 17.30
C SER A 896 -54.68 13.76 16.73
N GLU A 897 -55.77 14.05 17.43
CA GLU A 897 -56.70 15.11 17.09
C GLU A 897 -55.97 16.44 16.91
N ARG A 898 -56.32 17.15 15.84
CA ARG A 898 -55.77 18.47 15.50
C ARG A 898 -56.91 19.47 15.43
N PRO A 899 -56.68 20.74 15.81
CA PRO A 899 -57.68 21.77 15.60
C PRO A 899 -58.04 21.83 14.11
N LEU A 900 -59.35 21.84 13.82
CA LEU A 900 -59.92 21.91 12.47
C LEU A 900 -59.77 23.27 11.81
N CYS A 901 -59.60 24.32 12.62
CA CYS A 901 -59.48 25.71 12.19
C CYS A 901 -58.33 26.37 12.96
N PRO A 902 -57.60 27.30 12.32
CA PRO A 902 -56.46 27.98 12.93
C PRO A 902 -56.86 28.88 14.10
#